data_AF-A0A8H3QM26-F1
#
_entry.id   AF-A0A8H3QM26-F1
#
_cell.length_a   1.000
_cell.length_b   1.000
_cell.length_c   1.000
_cell.angle_alpha   90.00
_cell.angle_beta   90.00
_cell.angle_gamma   90.00
#
_symmetry.space_group_name_H-M   'P 1'
#
loop_
_entity.id
_entity.type
_entity.pdbx_description
1 polymer ?
#
loop_
_entity_poly.entity_id
_entity_poly.type
_entity_poly.pdbx_seq_one_letter_code
_entity_poly.pdbx_strand_id
1 'polypeptide(L)'
;MSITEIKRAIENNFITYYDNGEFKNKREIENSKSSFRKIFKANWNDNDTPFIVKSLDVKKFINELKMQKEVDFHVNILRIYGVSKLDNQYALILEYADSGSLYSYLKENFTKLEWDDKYCLALQLANAIECIHNEGIVHCNLHAQNVLIHKNTIKVADFGLSKRVNEVSNYPNKLLDFLPYLDPKNLNNIELESRFYIANFKSDIYSIGVLFWLLSSGRKPFYDKDTQYDISLAIDIVNGKREEIINGTPVEYSDIYTACWSDDPDERPSIQIVISCLQSIIDHSIESLINEIEKESLNNDFEYMMDDLSSYDISSNLMTDDDFTSNFTENNLLLDLTDLTDNVETIVDKLIDHLIRMHDELSYIPIDTKEIIDQNIQNLNKPLQNKISDWLIKNQISSKYIFFRGFLYYSGIIVKKNEDKAFGLFSKASKDNYSIAQIYLGKCYENGNGIEKDDSKAFEWYEKAAKNGNKIAQYNLGCFYEKGKGIRKDKNKAIEWYERSAKQDYSYAQFSLGYLYENGGKIDQDLEKAIYWYKKASKNGDKRAQYKLGYFYKKGKGMQKRDVNKAIEWYERSAKQEYSHAQYTLGYLYEQGKKIGQDLEKAIYSYEKAAKNGNKIAQYKLGLIYEKGEGTQKDINKAIQWYERSAKQEYNYAQCSLGCLYEDGEEVDQDLEKAIYWYKKAAINGSKIAQLHLGYFYEKGKGLQKDIDKAIEWYEKSAEQECSSAQCNLGYLYENGEGIDQDLEKAIYWYKRAAKNGHKAAHYYLGKFYQYGIGIEKDEAKAFEHYKVSSKKGYLGGIYMCGYCYENGIGTDIDKEKAIYLYEVAAENGNGDAQKRLELQSFYNGSENDRIELRDFLNPIYYSIILLYIIIKFFELILYVLNYNN
;
A
#
# COMPACT_ATOMS: atom_id res chain seq x y z
N MET A 1 -4.19 -1.57 -34.98
CA MET A 1 -5.19 -2.65 -34.89
C MET A 1 -6.25 -2.43 -35.96
N SER A 2 -6.30 -3.30 -36.98
CA SER A 2 -7.30 -3.36 -38.05
C SER A 2 -8.25 -4.54 -37.82
N ILE A 3 -9.40 -4.60 -38.51
CA ILE A 3 -10.31 -5.77 -38.43
C ILE A 3 -9.55 -7.07 -38.76
N THR A 4 -8.64 -7.04 -39.72
CA THR A 4 -7.84 -8.21 -40.11
C THR A 4 -6.94 -8.68 -38.96
N GLU A 5 -6.36 -7.76 -38.20
CA GLU A 5 -5.57 -8.08 -37.01
C GLU A 5 -6.44 -8.63 -35.88
N ILE A 6 -7.66 -8.13 -35.70
CA ILE A 6 -8.62 -8.67 -34.72
C ILE A 6 -9.04 -10.08 -35.09
N LYS A 7 -9.35 -10.35 -36.37
CA LYS A 7 -9.67 -11.71 -36.84
C LYS A 7 -8.50 -12.66 -36.60
N ARG A 8 -7.27 -12.24 -36.93
CA ARG A 8 -6.06 -13.02 -36.66
C ARG A 8 -5.84 -13.25 -35.16
N ALA A 9 -6.14 -12.26 -34.32
CA ALA A 9 -6.04 -12.39 -32.87
C ALA A 9 -7.09 -13.37 -32.31
N ILE A 10 -8.29 -13.43 -32.90
CA ILE A 10 -9.30 -14.45 -32.59
C ILE A 10 -8.82 -15.84 -33.03
N GLU A 11 -8.34 -15.99 -34.27
CA GLU A 11 -7.84 -17.26 -34.82
C GLU A 11 -6.68 -17.83 -34.00
N ASN A 12 -5.80 -16.95 -33.48
CA ASN A 12 -4.67 -17.32 -32.64
C ASN A 12 -5.01 -17.40 -31.13
N ASN A 13 -6.29 -17.32 -30.74
CA ASN A 13 -6.78 -17.36 -29.35
C ASN A 13 -6.23 -16.25 -28.42
N PHE A 14 -5.77 -15.12 -28.96
CA PHE A 14 -5.40 -13.95 -28.15
C PHE A 14 -6.61 -13.13 -27.69
N ILE A 15 -7.73 -13.20 -28.41
CA ILE A 15 -9.00 -12.56 -28.05
C ILE A 15 -10.11 -13.59 -28.13
N THR A 16 -10.87 -13.75 -27.05
CA THR A 16 -12.03 -14.65 -27.04
C THR A 16 -13.16 -14.07 -27.89
N TYR A 17 -13.67 -14.87 -28.82
CA TYR A 17 -14.86 -14.55 -29.61
C TYR A 17 -16.10 -15.24 -29.03
N TYR A 18 -17.17 -14.47 -28.86
CA TYR A 18 -18.46 -14.96 -28.37
C TYR A 18 -19.48 -14.96 -29.53
N ASP A 19 -20.10 -16.10 -29.82
CA ASP A 19 -21.12 -16.17 -30.87
C ASP A 19 -22.41 -15.45 -30.41
N ASN A 20 -22.91 -14.55 -31.26
CA ASN A 20 -24.14 -13.81 -30.98
C ASN A 20 -25.39 -14.72 -30.85
N GLY A 21 -25.38 -15.88 -31.50
CA GLY A 21 -26.45 -16.88 -31.41
C GLY A 21 -26.53 -17.57 -30.03
N GLU A 22 -25.44 -17.54 -29.27
CA GLU A 22 -25.36 -18.16 -27.93
C GLU A 22 -25.84 -17.22 -26.82
N PHE A 23 -26.01 -15.93 -27.08
CA PHE A 23 -26.54 -15.00 -26.08
C PHE A 23 -28.06 -15.19 -25.87
N LYS A 24 -28.45 -15.54 -24.65
CA LYS A 24 -29.83 -15.67 -24.16
C LYS A 24 -30.20 -14.49 -23.25
N ASN A 25 -31.50 -14.36 -22.94
CA ASN A 25 -32.04 -13.36 -22.00
C ASN A 25 -31.64 -11.91 -22.31
N LYS A 26 -31.53 -11.55 -23.60
CA LYS A 26 -31.13 -10.20 -24.03
C LYS A 26 -32.13 -9.16 -23.50
N ARG A 27 -31.67 -8.28 -22.60
CA ARG A 27 -32.43 -7.15 -22.07
C ARG A 27 -31.69 -5.86 -22.36
N GLU A 28 -32.30 -4.96 -23.12
CA GLU A 28 -31.72 -3.65 -23.40
C GLU A 28 -31.67 -2.81 -22.12
N ILE A 29 -30.50 -2.25 -21.80
CA ILE A 29 -30.27 -1.47 -20.57
C ILE A 29 -30.35 0.03 -20.84
N GLU A 30 -30.03 0.44 -22.07
CA GLU A 30 -30.00 1.84 -22.46
C GLU A 30 -30.80 2.03 -23.76
N ASN A 31 -31.90 2.76 -23.66
CA ASN A 31 -32.83 2.99 -24.78
C ASN A 31 -32.37 4.21 -25.59
N SER A 32 -31.30 4.07 -26.36
CA SER A 32 -30.82 5.18 -27.18
C SER A 32 -31.69 5.28 -28.44
N LYS A 33 -32.46 6.38 -28.58
CA LYS A 33 -33.27 6.70 -29.78
C LYS A 33 -32.45 6.83 -31.09
N SER A 34 -31.15 6.57 -31.07
CA SER A 34 -30.27 6.55 -32.23
C SER A 34 -29.87 5.11 -32.56
N SER A 35 -30.17 4.68 -33.77
CA SER A 35 -29.97 3.33 -34.33
C SER A 35 -28.53 2.77 -34.34
N PHE A 36 -27.56 3.38 -33.65
CA PHE A 36 -26.12 3.15 -33.85
C PHE A 36 -25.37 2.51 -32.68
N ARG A 37 -25.92 2.51 -31.45
CA ARG A 37 -25.33 1.87 -30.27
C ARG A 37 -26.42 1.10 -29.52
N LYS A 38 -26.26 -0.22 -29.42
CA LYS A 38 -27.13 -1.09 -28.63
C LYS A 38 -26.34 -1.66 -27.47
N ILE A 39 -26.81 -1.44 -26.25
CA ILE A 39 -26.24 -2.04 -25.04
C ILE A 39 -27.32 -2.92 -24.41
N PHE A 40 -27.03 -4.22 -24.34
CA PHE A 40 -27.93 -5.15 -23.69
C PHE A 40 -27.18 -6.06 -22.72
N LYS A 41 -27.86 -6.37 -21.62
CA LYS A 41 -27.50 -7.43 -20.70
C LYS A 41 -27.84 -8.76 -21.37
N ALA A 42 -26.91 -9.69 -21.41
CA ALA A 42 -27.16 -11.03 -21.91
C ALA A 42 -26.42 -12.07 -21.09
N ASN A 43 -26.97 -13.29 -21.12
CA ASN A 43 -26.33 -14.48 -20.60
C ASN A 43 -25.73 -15.22 -21.79
N TRP A 44 -24.47 -15.62 -21.72
CA TRP A 44 -23.86 -16.42 -22.78
C TRP A 44 -24.11 -17.91 -22.52
N ASN A 45 -24.75 -18.61 -23.44
CA ASN A 45 -25.22 -19.99 -23.28
C ASN A 45 -26.18 -20.16 -22.08
N ASP A 46 -26.21 -21.34 -21.44
CA ASP A 46 -26.95 -21.61 -20.19
C ASP A 46 -26.18 -21.12 -18.94
N ASN A 47 -25.22 -20.21 -19.10
CA ASN A 47 -24.48 -19.62 -17.99
C ASN A 47 -25.30 -18.47 -17.37
N ASP A 48 -25.46 -18.48 -16.04
CA ASP A 48 -26.18 -17.43 -15.33
C ASP A 48 -25.35 -16.14 -15.13
N THR A 49 -24.05 -16.17 -15.45
CA THR A 49 -23.20 -14.97 -15.44
C THR A 49 -23.68 -13.93 -16.47
N PRO A 50 -24.10 -12.72 -16.04
CA PRO A 50 -24.51 -11.68 -16.95
C PRO A 50 -23.30 -10.96 -17.57
N PHE A 51 -23.36 -10.75 -18.88
CA PHE A 51 -22.43 -9.91 -19.63
C PHE A 51 -23.15 -8.67 -20.15
N ILE A 52 -22.37 -7.60 -20.35
CA ILE A 52 -22.79 -6.48 -21.16
C ILE A 52 -22.29 -6.69 -22.58
N VAL A 53 -23.21 -6.67 -23.54
CA VAL A 53 -22.88 -6.68 -24.96
C VAL A 53 -23.08 -5.28 -25.49
N LYS A 54 -21.97 -4.61 -25.79
CA LYS A 54 -21.94 -3.22 -26.27
C LYS A 54 -21.62 -3.20 -27.76
N SER A 55 -22.64 -2.99 -28.60
CA SER A 55 -22.48 -2.90 -30.05
C SER A 55 -22.02 -1.50 -30.49
N LEU A 56 -21.02 -1.48 -31.36
CA LEU A 56 -20.30 -0.28 -31.78
C LEU A 56 -20.02 -0.29 -33.29
N ASP A 57 -19.90 0.90 -33.88
CA ASP A 57 -19.29 1.04 -35.19
C ASP A 57 -17.82 0.57 -35.17
N VAL A 58 -17.30 0.11 -36.31
CA VAL A 58 -15.97 -0.50 -36.42
C VAL A 58 -14.87 0.40 -35.86
N LYS A 59 -14.92 1.71 -36.11
CA LYS A 59 -13.87 2.64 -35.71
C LYS A 59 -13.85 2.80 -34.19
N LYS A 60 -15.01 3.01 -33.56
CA LYS A 60 -15.13 3.11 -32.11
C LYS A 60 -14.82 1.79 -31.41
N PHE A 61 -15.27 0.67 -31.97
CA PHE A 61 -14.97 -0.66 -31.46
C PHE A 61 -13.46 -0.91 -31.38
N ILE A 62 -12.74 -0.64 -32.48
CA ILE A 62 -11.28 -0.80 -32.53
C ILE A 62 -10.60 0.12 -31.51
N ASN A 63 -11.04 1.38 -31.43
CA ASN A 63 -10.43 2.35 -30.53
C ASN A 63 -10.63 1.96 -29.07
N GLU A 64 -11.85 1.65 -28.68
CA GLU A 64 -12.21 1.24 -27.32
C GLU A 64 -11.49 -0.05 -26.92
N LEU A 65 -11.50 -1.07 -27.79
CA LEU A 65 -10.78 -2.32 -27.54
C LEU A 65 -9.29 -2.09 -27.34
N LYS A 66 -8.66 -1.26 -28.18
CA LYS A 66 -7.22 -0.98 -28.12
C LYS A 66 -6.86 -0.25 -26.82
N MET A 67 -7.53 0.87 -26.53
CA MET A 67 -7.20 1.70 -25.37
C MET A 67 -7.48 0.95 -24.06
N GLN A 68 -8.65 0.31 -23.94
CA GLN A 68 -9.04 -0.34 -22.70
C GLN A 68 -8.23 -1.61 -22.42
N LYS A 69 -7.84 -2.40 -23.44
CA LYS A 69 -7.01 -3.60 -23.23
C LYS A 69 -5.61 -3.30 -22.67
N GLU A 70 -5.11 -2.08 -22.83
CA GLU A 70 -3.84 -1.69 -22.23
C GLU A 70 -3.93 -1.46 -20.73
N VAL A 71 -5.14 -1.26 -20.19
CA VAL A 71 -5.38 -0.91 -18.78
C VAL A 71 -6.38 -1.84 -18.08
N ASP A 72 -6.94 -2.84 -18.77
CA ASP A 72 -7.98 -3.74 -18.23
C ASP A 72 -7.46 -4.73 -17.19
N PHE A 73 -6.16 -4.71 -16.89
CA PHE A 73 -5.56 -5.41 -15.76
C PHE A 73 -5.85 -4.74 -14.42
N HIS A 74 -6.17 -3.43 -14.42
CA HIS A 74 -6.39 -2.67 -13.19
C HIS A 74 -7.79 -2.95 -12.62
N VAL A 75 -7.87 -3.20 -11.32
CA VAL A 75 -9.10 -3.66 -10.64
C VAL A 75 -10.27 -2.69 -10.79
N ASN A 76 -10.00 -1.38 -10.87
CA ASN A 76 -11.01 -0.33 -11.04
C ASN A 76 -11.34 0.04 -12.49
N ILE A 77 -10.87 -0.74 -13.48
CA ILE A 77 -11.27 -0.61 -14.88
C ILE A 77 -12.28 -1.72 -15.20
N LEU A 78 -13.34 -1.39 -15.94
CA LEU A 78 -14.34 -2.38 -16.36
C LEU A 78 -13.68 -3.43 -17.27
N ARG A 79 -13.86 -4.72 -16.96
CA ARG A 79 -13.12 -5.77 -17.67
C ARG A 79 -13.70 -6.07 -19.07
N ILE A 80 -12.83 -6.30 -20.05
CA ILE A 80 -13.19 -6.85 -21.36
C ILE A 80 -12.97 -8.36 -21.37
N TYR A 81 -14.04 -9.13 -21.47
CA TYR A 81 -13.98 -10.59 -21.61
C TYR A 81 -13.72 -11.06 -23.04
N GLY A 82 -14.17 -10.30 -24.03
CA GLY A 82 -13.96 -10.66 -25.42
C GLY A 82 -14.75 -9.79 -26.38
N VAL A 83 -14.94 -10.31 -27.58
CA VAL A 83 -15.60 -9.61 -28.68
C VAL A 83 -16.66 -10.48 -29.32
N SER A 84 -17.65 -9.86 -29.96
CA SER A 84 -18.68 -10.54 -30.73
C SER A 84 -19.00 -9.76 -31.99
N LYS A 85 -19.78 -10.37 -32.89
CA LYS A 85 -20.30 -9.72 -34.09
C LYS A 85 -21.82 -9.78 -34.07
N LEU A 86 -22.45 -8.61 -34.10
CA LEU A 86 -23.89 -8.44 -34.16
C LEU A 86 -24.27 -7.81 -35.49
N ASP A 87 -24.86 -8.61 -36.38
CA ASP A 87 -25.22 -8.20 -37.73
C ASP A 87 -24.00 -7.57 -38.48
N ASN A 88 -24.07 -6.28 -38.83
CA ASN A 88 -23.01 -5.51 -39.49
C ASN A 88 -22.11 -4.73 -38.51
N GLN A 89 -22.28 -4.91 -37.20
CA GLN A 89 -21.51 -4.22 -36.15
C GLN A 89 -20.67 -5.19 -35.32
N TYR A 90 -19.59 -4.67 -34.74
CA TYR A 90 -18.79 -5.40 -33.76
C TYR A 90 -19.24 -5.03 -32.35
N ALA A 91 -19.07 -5.94 -31.41
CA ALA A 91 -19.46 -5.71 -30.02
C ALA A 91 -18.37 -6.11 -29.04
N LEU A 92 -18.26 -5.34 -27.96
CA LEU A 92 -17.45 -5.69 -26.80
C LEU A 92 -18.29 -6.49 -25.82
N ILE A 93 -17.69 -7.54 -25.25
CA ILE A 93 -18.25 -8.34 -24.17
C ILE A 93 -17.59 -7.88 -22.88
N LEU A 94 -18.36 -7.16 -22.07
CA LEU A 94 -17.87 -6.43 -20.90
C LEU A 94 -18.42 -7.04 -19.60
N GLU A 95 -17.69 -6.81 -18.52
CA GLU A 95 -18.14 -7.03 -17.14
C GLU A 95 -19.47 -6.32 -16.88
N TYR A 96 -20.36 -7.01 -16.16
CA TYR A 96 -21.62 -6.46 -15.70
C TYR A 96 -21.44 -5.82 -14.32
N ALA A 97 -21.55 -4.50 -14.25
CA ALA A 97 -21.58 -3.78 -12.98
C ALA A 97 -22.99 -3.79 -12.39
N ASP A 98 -23.16 -4.50 -11.27
CA ASP A 98 -24.45 -4.78 -10.62
C ASP A 98 -25.14 -3.57 -10.02
N SER A 99 -24.39 -2.56 -9.59
CA SER A 99 -24.91 -1.36 -8.93
C SER A 99 -25.10 -0.18 -9.90
N GLY A 100 -24.96 -0.44 -11.20
CA GLY A 100 -25.18 0.54 -12.26
C GLY A 100 -24.13 1.65 -12.28
N SER A 101 -24.54 2.82 -12.78
CA SER A 101 -23.67 4.00 -12.82
C SER A 101 -23.50 4.65 -11.46
N LEU A 102 -22.42 5.40 -11.25
CA LEU A 102 -22.17 6.18 -10.05
C LEU A 102 -23.35 7.11 -9.76
N TYR A 103 -23.91 7.74 -10.80
CA TYR A 103 -25.09 8.59 -10.63
C TYR A 103 -26.31 7.82 -10.08
N SER A 104 -26.60 6.65 -10.66
CA SER A 104 -27.69 5.78 -10.19
C SER A 104 -27.45 5.30 -8.76
N TYR A 105 -26.22 4.90 -8.46
CA TYR A 105 -25.80 4.40 -7.16
C TYR A 105 -25.98 5.45 -6.06
N LEU A 106 -25.51 6.68 -6.28
CA LEU A 106 -25.66 7.77 -5.31
C LEU A 106 -27.12 8.15 -5.11
N LYS A 107 -27.95 8.15 -6.17
CA LYS A 107 -29.38 8.44 -6.02
C LYS A 107 -30.08 7.52 -5.01
N GLU A 108 -29.63 6.27 -4.91
CA GLU A 108 -30.22 5.26 -4.02
C GLU A 108 -29.49 5.11 -2.67
N ASN A 109 -28.20 5.40 -2.62
CA ASN A 109 -27.34 5.09 -1.47
C ASN A 109 -26.64 6.29 -0.83
N PHE A 110 -26.76 7.50 -1.37
CA PHE A 110 -26.01 8.66 -0.88
C PHE A 110 -26.19 8.93 0.62
N THR A 111 -27.41 8.77 1.17
CA THR A 111 -27.67 8.97 2.61
C THR A 111 -27.10 7.86 3.50
N LYS A 112 -26.61 6.77 2.93
CA LYS A 112 -25.97 5.65 3.64
C LYS A 112 -24.44 5.70 3.58
N LEU A 113 -23.88 6.56 2.73
CA LEU A 113 -22.44 6.68 2.56
C LEU A 113 -21.89 7.68 3.57
N GLU A 114 -21.01 7.19 4.43
CA GLU A 114 -20.20 8.04 5.32
C GLU A 114 -19.05 8.67 4.52
N TRP A 115 -18.33 9.61 5.14
CA TRP A 115 -17.20 10.27 4.47
C TRP A 115 -16.08 9.31 4.10
N ASP A 116 -15.79 8.31 4.94
CA ASP A 116 -14.80 7.28 4.65
C ASP A 116 -15.13 6.49 3.37
N ASP A 117 -16.41 6.16 3.16
CA ASP A 117 -16.86 5.49 1.93
C ASP A 117 -16.64 6.40 0.70
N LYS A 118 -16.95 7.69 0.84
CA LYS A 118 -16.78 8.69 -0.23
C LYS A 118 -15.31 8.89 -0.57
N TYR A 119 -14.43 8.93 0.42
CA TYR A 119 -12.97 9.00 0.22
C TYR A 119 -12.45 7.76 -0.49
N CYS A 120 -12.89 6.56 -0.07
CA CYS A 120 -12.52 5.32 -0.75
C CYS A 120 -12.99 5.28 -2.21
N LEU A 121 -14.23 5.70 -2.50
CA LEU A 121 -14.72 5.76 -3.89
C LEU A 121 -13.96 6.80 -4.72
N ALA A 122 -13.64 7.97 -4.13
CA ALA A 122 -12.84 9.00 -4.80
C ALA A 122 -11.42 8.51 -5.10
N LEU A 123 -10.79 7.83 -4.15
CA LEU A 123 -9.44 7.28 -4.30
C LEU A 123 -9.40 6.17 -5.35
N GLN A 124 -10.38 5.26 -5.36
CA GLN A 124 -10.48 4.23 -6.39
C GLN A 124 -10.66 4.82 -7.80
N LEU A 125 -11.48 5.87 -7.94
CA LEU A 125 -11.62 6.59 -9.21
C LEU A 125 -10.29 7.25 -9.60
N ALA A 126 -9.60 7.90 -8.67
CA ALA A 126 -8.31 8.54 -8.93
C ALA A 126 -7.23 7.53 -9.36
N ASN A 127 -7.10 6.40 -8.68
CA ASN A 127 -6.19 5.31 -9.02
C ASN A 127 -6.50 4.71 -10.41
N ALA A 128 -7.78 4.59 -10.77
CA ALA A 128 -8.17 4.17 -12.10
C ALA A 128 -7.67 5.15 -13.18
N ILE A 129 -7.82 6.46 -12.94
CA ILE A 129 -7.35 7.48 -13.89
C ILE A 129 -5.82 7.54 -13.93
N GLU A 130 -5.13 7.37 -12.80
CA GLU A 130 -3.68 7.27 -12.78
C GLU A 130 -3.18 6.11 -13.65
N CYS A 131 -3.80 4.92 -13.54
CA CYS A 131 -3.47 3.80 -14.41
C CYS A 131 -3.65 4.14 -15.89
N ILE A 132 -4.73 4.85 -16.24
CA ILE A 132 -4.99 5.31 -17.62
C ILE A 132 -3.93 6.31 -18.08
N HIS A 133 -3.57 7.29 -17.23
CA HIS A 133 -2.59 8.34 -17.55
C HIS A 133 -1.16 7.80 -17.65
N ASN A 134 -0.79 6.82 -16.82
CA ASN A 134 0.53 6.16 -16.85
C ASN A 134 0.78 5.43 -18.16
N GLU A 135 -0.26 4.87 -18.77
CA GLU A 135 -0.21 4.31 -20.13
C GLU A 135 -0.30 5.40 -21.21
N GLY A 136 -0.21 6.69 -20.88
CA GLY A 136 -0.26 7.78 -21.86
C GLY A 136 -1.62 7.97 -22.53
N ILE A 137 -2.70 7.48 -21.91
CA ILE A 137 -4.06 7.56 -22.43
C ILE A 137 -4.82 8.67 -21.69
N VAL A 138 -5.63 9.44 -22.41
CA VAL A 138 -6.60 10.39 -21.87
C VAL A 138 -7.99 9.81 -22.12
N HIS A 139 -8.83 9.70 -21.09
CA HIS A 139 -10.15 9.07 -21.22
C HIS A 139 -11.13 9.92 -22.02
N CYS A 140 -11.10 11.25 -21.88
CA CYS A 140 -11.88 12.22 -22.66
C CYS A 140 -13.42 12.12 -22.52
N ASN A 141 -13.94 11.26 -21.64
CA ASN A 141 -15.38 11.00 -21.49
C ASN A 141 -15.75 10.56 -20.06
N LEU A 142 -15.06 11.14 -19.07
CA LEU A 142 -15.32 10.85 -17.66
C LEU A 142 -16.54 11.63 -17.19
N HIS A 143 -17.61 10.91 -16.91
CA HIS A 143 -18.82 11.46 -16.29
C HIS A 143 -19.55 10.36 -15.53
N ALA A 144 -20.52 10.74 -14.70
CA ALA A 144 -21.10 9.84 -13.70
C ALA A 144 -21.89 8.64 -14.27
N GLN A 145 -22.11 8.58 -15.59
CA GLN A 145 -22.72 7.42 -16.26
C GLN A 145 -21.67 6.39 -16.74
N ASN A 146 -20.43 6.82 -16.97
CA ASN A 146 -19.33 5.97 -17.42
C ASN A 146 -18.43 5.50 -16.27
N VAL A 147 -18.63 6.04 -15.07
CA VAL A 147 -18.11 5.48 -13.82
C VAL A 147 -19.18 4.56 -13.27
N LEU A 148 -18.91 3.25 -13.23
CA LEU A 148 -19.85 2.24 -12.73
C LEU A 148 -19.46 1.78 -11.33
N ILE A 149 -20.43 1.20 -10.61
CA ILE A 149 -20.19 0.57 -9.31
C ILE A 149 -20.48 -0.93 -9.44
N HIS A 150 -19.50 -1.74 -9.04
CA HIS A 150 -19.63 -3.18 -8.95
C HIS A 150 -19.16 -3.66 -7.57
N LYS A 151 -20.03 -4.31 -6.79
CA LYS A 151 -19.70 -4.79 -5.42
C LYS A 151 -19.03 -3.71 -4.55
N ASN A 152 -19.59 -2.50 -4.54
CA ASN A 152 -19.05 -1.30 -3.86
C ASN A 152 -17.65 -0.86 -4.32
N THR A 153 -17.24 -1.22 -5.54
CA THR A 153 -15.98 -0.75 -6.13
C THR A 153 -16.23 0.02 -7.42
N ILE A 154 -15.39 1.03 -7.68
CA ILE A 154 -15.43 1.82 -8.93
C ILE A 154 -14.96 0.95 -10.10
N LYS A 155 -15.65 1.08 -11.23
CA LYS A 155 -15.30 0.52 -12.53
C LYS A 155 -15.43 1.60 -13.61
N VAL A 156 -14.30 2.16 -14.05
CA VAL A 156 -14.27 3.14 -15.14
C VAL A 156 -14.49 2.41 -16.48
N ALA A 157 -15.39 2.96 -17.30
CA ALA A 157 -15.87 2.34 -18.54
C ALA A 157 -15.99 3.36 -19.68
N ASP A 158 -16.28 2.84 -20.89
CA ASP A 158 -16.51 3.63 -22.11
C ASP A 158 -15.28 4.38 -22.65
N PHE A 159 -14.28 3.61 -23.07
CA PHE A 159 -13.05 4.12 -23.69
C PHE A 159 -13.23 4.51 -25.16
N GLY A 160 -14.47 4.61 -25.66
CA GLY A 160 -14.75 4.86 -27.07
C GLY A 160 -14.21 6.18 -27.59
N LEU A 161 -14.04 7.18 -26.70
CA LEU A 161 -13.46 8.48 -27.01
C LEU A 161 -12.03 8.67 -26.50
N SER A 162 -11.49 7.68 -25.77
CA SER A 162 -10.14 7.72 -25.22
C SER A 162 -9.10 7.78 -26.33
N LYS A 163 -8.00 8.50 -26.08
CA LYS A 163 -6.94 8.74 -27.06
C LYS A 163 -5.59 8.81 -26.39
N ARG A 164 -4.52 8.73 -27.18
CA ARG A 164 -3.20 9.08 -26.66
C ARG A 164 -3.11 10.58 -26.45
N VAL A 165 -2.32 10.98 -25.46
CA VAL A 165 -2.03 12.39 -25.21
C VAL A 165 -1.53 13.08 -26.49
N ASN A 166 -1.98 14.31 -26.73
CA ASN A 166 -1.68 15.12 -27.93
C ASN A 166 -2.32 14.66 -29.26
N GLU A 167 -3.17 13.63 -29.28
CA GLU A 167 -3.93 13.28 -30.48
C GLU A 167 -5.08 14.27 -30.73
N VAL A 168 -5.14 14.81 -31.96
CA VAL A 168 -6.19 15.74 -32.41
C VAL A 168 -7.39 14.95 -32.91
N SER A 169 -8.60 15.36 -32.52
CA SER A 169 -9.83 14.70 -32.95
C SER A 169 -11.06 15.59 -32.92
N ASN A 170 -12.12 15.15 -33.61
CA ASN A 170 -13.40 15.84 -33.57
C ASN A 170 -14.16 15.53 -32.27
N TYR A 171 -14.74 16.56 -31.65
CA TYR A 171 -15.67 16.38 -30.53
C TYR A 171 -16.93 15.61 -30.96
N PRO A 172 -17.47 14.68 -30.14
CA PRO A 172 -18.72 13.96 -30.41
C PRO A 172 -19.93 14.90 -30.53
N ASN A 173 -20.90 14.52 -31.38
CA ASN A 173 -22.10 15.33 -31.67
C ASN A 173 -23.11 15.48 -30.51
N LYS A 174 -22.96 14.75 -29.39
CA LYS A 174 -23.85 14.78 -28.21
C LYS A 174 -23.18 15.43 -26.98
N LEU A 175 -22.66 16.65 -27.15
CA LEU A 175 -21.98 17.39 -26.07
C LEU A 175 -22.87 17.70 -24.87
N LEU A 176 -24.19 17.87 -25.11
CA LEU A 176 -25.10 18.41 -24.12
C LEU A 176 -25.30 17.50 -22.91
N ASP A 177 -25.22 16.16 -23.04
CA ASP A 177 -25.61 15.23 -21.97
C ASP A 177 -24.60 15.14 -20.80
N PHE A 178 -23.34 15.57 -21.02
CA PHE A 178 -22.25 15.52 -20.04
C PHE A 178 -21.42 16.82 -19.99
N LEU A 179 -22.01 17.91 -20.48
CA LEU A 179 -21.41 19.25 -20.58
C LEU A 179 -20.71 19.72 -19.27
N PRO A 180 -21.25 19.50 -18.05
CA PRO A 180 -20.59 19.91 -16.82
C PRO A 180 -19.21 19.32 -16.58
N TYR A 181 -18.95 18.12 -17.13
CA TYR A 181 -17.70 17.39 -16.92
C TYR A 181 -16.63 17.77 -17.95
N LEU A 182 -16.95 18.62 -18.93
CA LEU A 182 -16.04 19.02 -19.98
C LEU A 182 -15.19 20.21 -19.56
N ASP A 183 -13.89 20.08 -19.80
CA ASP A 183 -12.91 21.14 -19.56
C ASP A 183 -13.29 22.44 -20.31
N PRO A 184 -13.42 23.58 -19.59
CA PRO A 184 -13.80 24.87 -20.16
C PRO A 184 -12.96 25.32 -21.35
N LYS A 185 -11.64 25.05 -21.36
CA LYS A 185 -10.78 25.45 -22.50
C LYS A 185 -11.21 24.76 -23.81
N ASN A 186 -11.90 23.62 -23.72
CA ASN A 186 -12.44 22.91 -24.87
C ASN A 186 -13.86 23.34 -25.28
N LEU A 187 -14.53 24.13 -24.43
CA LEU A 187 -15.86 24.70 -24.68
C LEU A 187 -15.77 26.07 -25.38
N ASN A 188 -14.60 26.74 -25.37
CA ASN A 188 -14.36 28.03 -26.03
C ASN A 188 -14.65 28.06 -27.55
N ASN A 189 -14.72 26.89 -28.21
CA ASN A 189 -14.92 26.76 -29.65
C ASN A 189 -16.35 26.36 -30.05
N ILE A 190 -17.35 26.49 -29.17
CA ILE A 190 -18.73 26.03 -29.45
C ILE A 190 -19.40 26.78 -30.61
N GLU A 191 -18.95 28.01 -30.94
CA GLU A 191 -19.47 28.80 -32.07
C GLU A 191 -18.89 28.45 -33.45
N LEU A 192 -17.76 27.73 -33.52
CA LEU A 192 -17.07 27.48 -34.80
C LEU A 192 -17.25 26.01 -35.24
N GLU A 193 -17.71 25.81 -36.46
CA GLU A 193 -17.95 24.50 -37.09
C GLU A 193 -16.69 23.60 -37.18
N SER A 194 -15.51 24.07 -36.73
CA SER A 194 -14.26 23.33 -36.61
C SER A 194 -14.00 22.85 -35.17
N ARG A 195 -14.66 21.75 -34.77
CA ARG A 195 -14.59 21.18 -33.42
C ARG A 195 -13.38 20.27 -33.20
N PHE A 196 -12.16 20.80 -33.21
CA PHE A 196 -10.97 20.01 -32.86
C PHE A 196 -10.64 20.12 -31.38
N TYR A 197 -10.40 18.97 -30.76
CA TYR A 197 -9.91 18.82 -29.39
C TYR A 197 -8.54 18.17 -29.39
N ILE A 198 -7.67 18.65 -28.52
CA ILE A 198 -6.36 18.05 -28.23
C ILE A 198 -6.48 17.35 -26.88
N ALA A 199 -6.37 16.02 -26.88
CA ALA A 199 -6.44 15.23 -25.66
C ALA A 199 -5.34 15.63 -24.66
N ASN A 200 -5.75 16.10 -23.49
CA ASN A 200 -4.88 16.49 -22.38
C ASN A 200 -5.32 15.82 -21.07
N PHE A 201 -4.37 15.32 -20.28
CA PHE A 201 -4.62 14.76 -18.95
C PHE A 201 -5.37 15.73 -18.04
N LYS A 202 -5.08 17.04 -18.13
CA LYS A 202 -5.73 18.07 -17.32
C LYS A 202 -7.24 18.19 -17.57
N SER A 203 -7.73 17.73 -18.73
CA SER A 203 -9.15 17.70 -19.01
C SER A 203 -9.84 16.54 -18.28
N ASP A 204 -9.19 15.40 -18.12
CA ASP A 204 -9.69 14.32 -17.25
C ASP A 204 -9.68 14.76 -15.77
N ILE A 205 -8.67 15.53 -15.34
CA ILE A 205 -8.62 16.09 -13.97
C ILE A 205 -9.82 16.99 -13.70
N TYR A 206 -10.19 17.85 -14.66
CA TYR A 206 -11.40 18.66 -14.55
C TYR A 206 -12.66 17.80 -14.37
N SER A 207 -12.82 16.76 -15.19
CA SER A 207 -13.95 15.83 -15.06
C SER A 207 -13.98 15.12 -13.70
N ILE A 208 -12.82 14.75 -13.14
CA ILE A 208 -12.70 14.17 -11.81
C ILE A 208 -13.16 15.15 -10.73
N GLY A 209 -12.78 16.43 -10.81
CA GLY A 209 -13.24 17.45 -9.86
C GLY A 209 -14.76 17.51 -9.79
N VAL A 210 -15.42 17.53 -10.94
CA VAL A 210 -16.89 17.52 -11.02
C VAL A 210 -17.49 16.21 -10.47
N LEU A 211 -16.83 15.07 -10.68
CA LEU A 211 -17.24 13.77 -10.11
C LEU A 211 -17.07 13.70 -8.59
N PHE A 212 -16.02 14.31 -8.03
CA PHE A 212 -15.80 14.42 -6.59
C PHE A 212 -16.80 15.36 -5.94
N TRP A 213 -17.13 16.48 -6.58
CA TRP A 213 -18.24 17.30 -6.13
C TRP A 213 -19.56 16.50 -6.13
N LEU A 214 -19.83 15.70 -7.16
CA LEU A 214 -21.00 14.82 -7.20
C LEU A 214 -20.99 13.75 -6.08
N LEU A 215 -19.82 13.18 -5.74
CA LEU A 215 -19.66 12.29 -4.58
C LEU A 215 -19.93 13.02 -3.25
N SER A 216 -19.53 14.29 -3.14
CA SER A 216 -19.78 15.11 -1.95
C SER A 216 -21.26 15.47 -1.79
N SER A 217 -21.94 15.77 -2.90
CA SER A 217 -23.28 16.38 -2.91
C SER A 217 -24.40 15.37 -3.11
N GLY A 218 -24.13 14.27 -3.81
CA GLY A 218 -25.15 13.33 -4.29
C GLY A 218 -26.06 13.93 -5.35
N ARG A 219 -25.72 15.12 -5.88
CA ARG A 219 -26.55 15.90 -6.80
C ARG A 219 -26.00 15.83 -8.21
N LYS A 220 -26.90 15.96 -9.18
CA LYS A 220 -26.54 16.17 -10.59
C LYS A 220 -25.96 17.59 -10.74
N PRO A 221 -24.78 17.78 -11.37
CA PRO A 221 -24.18 19.11 -11.52
C PRO A 221 -25.07 20.07 -12.33
N PHE A 222 -25.12 21.33 -11.93
CA PHE A 222 -25.88 22.45 -12.49
C PHE A 222 -27.35 22.13 -12.76
N TYR A 223 -27.94 21.21 -12.01
CA TYR A 223 -29.30 20.76 -12.25
C TYR A 223 -30.31 21.58 -11.43
N ASP A 224 -31.13 22.35 -12.14
CA ASP A 224 -32.43 22.82 -11.67
C ASP A 224 -33.51 21.85 -12.20
N LYS A 225 -34.57 21.61 -11.42
CA LYS A 225 -35.55 20.54 -11.66
C LYS A 225 -36.22 20.57 -13.04
N ASP A 226 -36.13 21.70 -13.76
CA ASP A 226 -36.84 21.95 -15.02
C ASP A 226 -35.95 22.32 -16.24
N THR A 227 -34.62 22.26 -16.14
CA THR A 227 -33.71 22.73 -17.22
C THR A 227 -32.79 21.63 -17.76
N GLN A 228 -32.82 21.38 -19.07
CA GLN A 228 -31.81 20.56 -19.76
C GLN A 228 -30.52 21.37 -19.94
N TYR A 229 -29.36 20.71 -19.95
CA TYR A 229 -28.11 21.38 -20.28
C TYR A 229 -28.21 21.96 -21.70
N ASP A 230 -27.96 23.26 -21.81
CA ASP A 230 -27.99 23.99 -23.06
C ASP A 230 -26.66 24.72 -23.28
N ILE A 231 -26.56 25.45 -24.40
CA ILE A 231 -25.36 26.20 -24.75
C ILE A 231 -25.11 27.34 -23.74
N SER A 232 -26.15 27.88 -23.10
CA SER A 232 -25.99 28.93 -22.10
C SER A 232 -25.17 28.45 -20.91
N LEU A 233 -25.38 27.21 -20.46
CA LEU A 233 -24.57 26.62 -19.41
C LEU A 233 -23.10 26.42 -19.82
N ALA A 234 -22.83 26.08 -21.09
CA ALA A 234 -21.43 26.00 -21.55
C ALA A 234 -20.74 27.36 -21.52
N ILE A 235 -21.43 28.42 -21.96
CA ILE A 235 -20.91 29.79 -21.91
C ILE A 235 -20.65 30.20 -20.45
N ASP A 236 -21.59 29.90 -19.55
CA ASP A 236 -21.43 30.16 -18.14
C ASP A 236 -20.21 29.44 -17.53
N ILE A 237 -20.02 28.16 -17.84
CA ILE A 237 -18.87 27.36 -17.35
C ILE A 237 -17.54 27.91 -17.89
N VAL A 238 -17.52 28.32 -19.16
CA VAL A 238 -16.38 29.02 -19.78
C VAL A 238 -16.07 30.33 -19.06
N ASN A 239 -17.11 31.05 -18.61
CA ASN A 239 -16.97 32.29 -17.85
C ASN A 239 -16.73 32.06 -16.34
N GLY A 240 -16.29 30.87 -15.95
CA GLY A 240 -15.90 30.56 -14.57
C GLY A 240 -17.03 30.08 -13.66
N LYS A 241 -18.25 29.81 -14.17
CA LYS A 241 -19.32 29.22 -13.35
C LYS A 241 -18.89 27.85 -12.86
N ARG A 242 -18.95 27.65 -11.54
CA ARG A 242 -18.71 26.39 -10.84
C ARG A 242 -19.83 26.10 -9.86
N GLU A 243 -19.87 24.87 -9.38
CA GLU A 243 -20.79 24.49 -8.33
C GLU A 243 -20.34 25.04 -6.97
N GLU A 244 -21.31 25.29 -6.10
CA GLU A 244 -21.04 25.73 -4.74
C GLU A 244 -20.59 24.56 -3.86
N ILE A 245 -19.71 24.85 -2.89
CA ILE A 245 -19.29 23.87 -1.88
C ILE A 245 -20.49 23.56 -0.98
N ILE A 246 -20.85 22.27 -0.90
CA ILE A 246 -22.00 21.84 -0.10
C ILE A 246 -21.65 21.84 1.39
N ASN A 247 -22.49 22.47 2.20
CA ASN A 247 -22.34 22.50 3.64
C ASN A 247 -22.24 21.08 4.24
N GLY A 248 -21.26 20.85 5.11
CA GLY A 248 -20.93 19.53 5.66
C GLY A 248 -19.91 18.73 4.83
N THR A 249 -19.39 19.30 3.75
CA THR A 249 -18.22 18.77 3.04
C THR A 249 -16.94 19.14 3.81
N PRO A 250 -16.08 18.15 4.16
CA PRO A 250 -14.77 18.38 4.74
C PRO A 250 -13.93 19.29 3.85
N VAL A 251 -13.27 20.26 4.47
CA VAL A 251 -12.58 21.35 3.78
C VAL A 251 -11.49 20.78 2.89
N GLU A 252 -10.75 19.82 3.42
CA GLU A 252 -9.66 19.12 2.74
C GLU A 252 -10.15 18.41 1.47
N TYR A 253 -11.37 17.86 1.49
CA TYR A 253 -11.96 17.20 0.32
C TYR A 253 -12.49 18.22 -0.70
N SER A 254 -13.07 19.33 -0.25
CA SER A 254 -13.50 20.41 -1.14
C SER A 254 -12.33 21.12 -1.82
N ASP A 255 -11.21 21.28 -1.13
CA ASP A 255 -10.00 21.87 -1.69
C ASP A 255 -9.47 21.02 -2.87
N ILE A 256 -9.55 19.68 -2.75
CA ILE A 256 -9.15 18.78 -3.84
C ILE A 256 -10.02 19.01 -5.09
N TYR A 257 -11.35 18.89 -4.97
CA TYR A 257 -12.18 18.97 -6.16
C TYR A 257 -12.26 20.39 -6.74
N THR A 258 -12.05 21.42 -5.90
CA THR A 258 -11.98 22.80 -6.37
C THR A 258 -10.68 23.10 -7.11
N ALA A 259 -9.55 22.56 -6.66
CA ALA A 259 -8.30 22.61 -7.40
C ALA A 259 -8.41 21.85 -8.74
N CYS A 260 -9.08 20.69 -8.75
CA CYS A 260 -9.27 19.90 -9.96
C CYS A 260 -10.05 20.63 -11.06
N TRP A 261 -11.01 21.50 -10.72
CA TRP A 261 -11.84 22.20 -11.71
C TRP A 261 -11.44 23.67 -11.96
N SER A 262 -10.20 24.07 -11.63
CA SER A 262 -9.70 25.43 -11.93
C SER A 262 -9.90 25.79 -13.41
N ASP A 263 -10.20 27.07 -13.66
CA ASP A 263 -10.34 27.64 -15.01
C ASP A 263 -9.05 27.46 -15.81
N ASP A 264 -7.89 27.55 -15.17
CA ASP A 264 -6.61 27.27 -15.80
C ASP A 264 -6.20 25.79 -15.62
N PRO A 265 -6.14 24.97 -16.69
CA PRO A 265 -5.61 23.62 -16.66
C PRO A 265 -4.22 23.47 -16.06
N ASP A 266 -3.38 24.50 -16.14
CA ASP A 266 -2.02 24.45 -15.60
C ASP A 266 -2.02 24.53 -14.07
N GLU A 267 -3.01 25.19 -13.47
CA GLU A 267 -3.23 25.23 -12.01
C GLU A 267 -3.87 23.94 -11.47
N ARG A 268 -4.52 23.14 -12.32
CA ARG A 268 -5.13 21.87 -11.88
C ARG A 268 -4.01 20.92 -11.42
N PRO A 269 -4.19 20.16 -10.33
CA PRO A 269 -3.19 19.21 -9.86
C PRO A 269 -2.94 18.07 -10.88
N SER A 270 -1.83 17.34 -10.72
CA SER A 270 -1.68 16.02 -11.36
C SER A 270 -2.56 14.99 -10.64
N ILE A 271 -2.86 13.87 -11.31
CA ILE A 271 -3.64 12.80 -10.66
C ILE A 271 -2.91 12.22 -9.44
N GLN A 272 -1.58 12.19 -9.44
CA GLN A 272 -0.77 11.76 -8.29
C GLN A 272 -0.95 12.66 -7.07
N ILE A 273 -1.04 13.99 -7.28
CA ILE A 273 -1.30 14.95 -6.19
C ILE A 273 -2.70 14.71 -5.64
N VAL A 274 -3.70 14.54 -6.50
CA VAL A 274 -5.08 14.22 -6.10
C VAL A 274 -5.14 12.94 -5.25
N ILE A 275 -4.45 11.88 -5.67
CA ILE A 275 -4.35 10.61 -4.90
C ILE A 275 -3.68 10.84 -3.55
N SER A 276 -2.57 11.56 -3.53
CA SER A 276 -1.81 11.85 -2.29
C SER A 276 -2.66 12.63 -1.28
N CYS A 277 -3.41 13.63 -1.74
CA CYS A 277 -4.32 14.40 -0.89
C CYS A 277 -5.45 13.52 -0.34
N LEU A 278 -6.06 12.65 -1.17
CA LEU A 278 -7.10 11.72 -0.72
C LEU A 278 -6.57 10.69 0.29
N GLN A 279 -5.36 10.16 0.07
CA GLN A 279 -4.70 9.24 1.00
C GLN A 279 -4.40 9.92 2.34
N SER A 280 -3.90 11.15 2.33
CA SER A 280 -3.67 11.93 3.55
C SER A 280 -4.95 12.13 4.37
N ILE A 281 -6.08 12.41 3.73
CA ILE A 281 -7.38 12.52 4.42
C ILE A 281 -7.76 11.19 5.09
N ILE A 282 -7.58 10.07 4.38
CA ILE A 282 -7.88 8.73 4.90
C ILE A 282 -6.93 8.38 6.05
N ASP A 283 -5.64 8.63 5.90
CA ASP A 283 -4.62 8.31 6.91
C ASP A 283 -4.81 9.16 8.18
N HIS A 284 -5.15 10.45 8.06
CA HIS A 284 -5.48 11.29 9.21
C HIS A 284 -6.78 10.87 9.91
N SER A 285 -7.76 10.34 9.19
CA SER A 285 -8.96 9.77 9.82
C SER A 285 -8.61 8.54 10.67
N ILE A 286 -7.65 7.72 10.21
CA ILE A 286 -7.14 6.54 10.91
C ILE A 286 -6.26 6.96 12.09
N GLU A 287 -5.34 7.93 11.91
CA GLU A 287 -4.52 8.49 12.99
C GLU A 287 -5.37 9.19 14.05
N SER A 288 -6.45 9.89 13.69
CA SER A 288 -7.36 10.49 14.68
C SER A 288 -8.09 9.42 15.50
N LEU A 289 -8.48 8.31 14.87
CA LEU A 289 -9.09 7.16 15.55
C LEU A 289 -8.08 6.44 16.47
N ILE A 290 -6.81 6.37 16.06
CA ILE A 290 -5.69 5.82 16.84
C ILE A 290 -5.34 6.75 18.01
N ASN A 291 -5.32 8.07 17.79
CA ASN A 291 -5.03 9.08 18.80
C ASN A 291 -6.13 9.23 19.86
N GLU A 292 -7.39 8.88 19.54
CA GLU A 292 -8.45 8.74 20.55
C GLU A 292 -8.29 7.47 21.41
N ILE A 293 -7.59 6.44 20.90
CA ILE A 293 -7.29 5.20 21.63
C ILE A 293 -5.99 5.33 22.45
N GLU A 294 -5.06 6.20 22.05
CA GLU A 294 -3.71 6.31 22.64
C GLU A 294 -3.53 7.42 23.70
N LYS A 295 -4.61 8.07 24.14
CA LYS A 295 -4.58 8.99 25.31
C LYS A 295 -4.47 8.26 26.66
N GLU A 296 -3.43 7.43 26.84
CA GLU A 296 -2.93 7.00 28.16
C GLU A 296 -1.56 6.27 28.03
N SER A 297 -0.46 6.99 27.78
CA SER A 297 0.84 6.80 28.49
C SER A 297 1.94 7.74 27.96
N LEU A 298 2.82 8.17 28.87
CA LEU A 298 3.89 9.16 28.72
C LEU A 298 5.25 8.55 28.29
N ASN A 299 6.06 9.35 27.57
CA ASN A 299 7.53 9.56 27.58
C ASN A 299 8.46 8.32 27.75
N ASN A 300 9.53 8.08 26.96
CA ASN A 300 10.70 8.93 26.69
C ASN A 300 11.69 8.23 25.71
N ASP A 301 12.53 9.06 25.07
CA ASP A 301 13.92 8.84 24.61
C ASP A 301 14.29 8.19 23.25
N PHE A 302 15.18 8.93 22.58
CA PHE A 302 15.89 8.68 21.32
C PHE A 302 17.11 7.76 21.50
N GLU A 303 17.62 7.27 20.36
CA GLU A 303 19.01 6.82 20.14
C GLU A 303 19.29 5.32 20.41
N TYR A 304 18.94 4.46 19.44
CA TYR A 304 19.76 3.34 18.92
C TYR A 304 18.98 2.64 17.79
N MET A 305 19.22 3.08 16.56
CA MET A 305 18.54 2.66 15.32
C MET A 305 18.85 1.20 14.87
N MET A 306 19.34 0.36 15.79
CA MET A 306 19.57 -1.08 15.63
C MET A 306 18.81 -1.94 16.64
N ASP A 307 18.29 -1.36 17.74
CA ASP A 307 17.56 -2.10 18.77
C ASP A 307 16.03 -2.04 18.56
N ASP A 308 15.54 -1.26 17.59
CA ASP A 308 14.10 -1.01 17.41
C ASP A 308 13.32 -2.14 16.71
N LEU A 309 14.04 -3.14 16.16
CA LEU A 309 13.42 -4.45 15.84
C LEU A 309 13.02 -5.23 17.10
N SER A 310 13.48 -4.82 18.29
CA SER A 310 13.17 -5.47 19.57
C SER A 310 11.91 -4.94 20.25
N SER A 311 11.43 -3.76 19.82
CA SER A 311 10.29 -3.05 20.42
C SER A 311 9.05 -3.03 19.52
N TYR A 312 9.20 -3.18 18.19
CA TYR A 312 8.07 -3.31 17.28
C TYR A 312 7.15 -4.41 17.80
N ASP A 313 5.98 -4.00 18.29
CA ASP A 313 4.99 -4.93 18.81
C ASP A 313 4.45 -5.67 17.59
N ILE A 314 5.10 -6.80 17.27
CA ILE A 314 4.71 -7.73 16.21
C ILE A 314 3.23 -8.12 16.39
N SER A 315 2.59 -7.83 17.53
CA SER A 315 1.16 -8.04 17.77
C SER A 315 0.22 -7.13 16.98
N SER A 316 0.59 -5.91 16.59
CA SER A 316 -0.38 -4.96 16.00
C SER A 316 -0.67 -5.17 14.51
N ASN A 317 0.25 -5.80 13.76
CA ASN A 317 0.08 -6.13 12.34
C ASN A 317 -0.12 -7.62 12.06
N LEU A 318 -0.38 -8.43 13.09
CA LEU A 318 -0.71 -9.84 12.89
C LEU A 318 -2.21 -9.99 12.64
N MET A 319 -2.54 -10.29 11.39
CA MET A 319 -3.79 -10.90 10.88
C MET A 319 -4.65 -9.97 10.02
N THR A 320 -4.11 -9.54 8.88
CA THR A 320 -4.93 -9.58 7.65
C THR A 320 -4.89 -11.01 7.11
N ASP A 321 -6.03 -11.50 6.63
CA ASP A 321 -6.31 -12.90 6.26
C ASP A 321 -5.47 -13.44 5.05
N ASP A 322 -4.32 -12.85 4.70
CA ASP A 322 -3.62 -13.07 3.42
C ASP A 322 -2.37 -13.97 3.47
N ASP A 323 -1.89 -14.41 4.64
CA ASP A 323 -0.70 -15.28 4.73
C ASP A 323 -1.08 -16.76 4.89
N PHE A 324 -1.86 -17.30 3.94
CA PHE A 324 -2.22 -18.72 3.89
C PHE A 324 -1.68 -19.41 2.63
N THR A 325 -0.37 -19.67 2.61
CA THR A 325 0.18 -20.80 1.86
C THR A 325 1.10 -21.57 2.79
N SER A 326 0.68 -22.77 3.22
CA SER A 326 1.58 -23.74 3.81
C SER A 326 1.68 -24.95 2.92
N ASN A 327 2.84 -25.15 2.30
CA ASN A 327 3.21 -26.42 1.71
C ASN A 327 3.43 -27.42 2.87
N PHE A 328 2.51 -28.35 3.08
CA PHE A 328 2.71 -29.47 4.00
C PHE A 328 2.91 -30.76 3.21
N THR A 329 3.77 -31.64 3.72
CA THR A 329 4.16 -32.90 3.10
C THR A 329 2.98 -33.87 2.98
N GLU A 330 2.51 -34.04 1.74
CA GLU A 330 1.28 -34.71 1.29
C GLU A 330 1.21 -36.23 1.53
N ASN A 331 2.34 -36.89 1.81
CA ASN A 331 2.44 -38.34 1.64
C ASN A 331 1.70 -39.20 2.67
N ASN A 332 1.28 -38.65 3.83
CA ASN A 332 0.60 -39.43 4.88
C ASN A 332 -0.94 -39.28 4.91
N LEU A 333 -1.50 -38.47 4.00
CA LEU A 333 -2.95 -38.16 3.97
C LEU A 333 -3.66 -38.76 2.75
N LEU A 334 -2.90 -39.34 1.82
CA LEU A 334 -3.46 -40.01 0.64
C LEU A 334 -4.16 -41.31 1.02
N LEU A 335 -5.33 -41.54 0.44
CA LEU A 335 -6.07 -42.79 0.55
C LEU A 335 -5.43 -43.85 -0.33
N ASP A 336 -5.26 -45.06 0.21
CA ASP A 336 -5.01 -46.23 -0.64
C ASP A 336 -6.32 -46.65 -1.32
N LEU A 337 -6.47 -46.25 -2.58
CA LEU A 337 -7.59 -46.58 -3.45
C LEU A 337 -7.20 -47.62 -4.52
N THR A 338 -5.99 -48.17 -4.48
CA THR A 338 -5.41 -48.97 -5.56
C THR A 338 -6.09 -50.32 -5.77
N ASP A 339 -6.67 -50.91 -4.71
CA ASP A 339 -7.40 -52.18 -4.73
C ASP A 339 -8.88 -52.07 -5.15
N LEU A 340 -9.40 -50.85 -5.35
CA LEU A 340 -10.82 -50.60 -5.67
C LEU A 340 -11.02 -50.36 -7.16
N THR A 341 -10.91 -51.39 -7.99
CA THR A 341 -10.84 -51.20 -9.45
C THR A 341 -12.20 -51.08 -10.17
N ASP A 342 -13.33 -51.52 -9.56
CA ASP A 342 -14.63 -51.52 -10.26
C ASP A 342 -15.84 -50.94 -9.51
N ASN A 343 -15.72 -50.57 -8.22
CA ASN A 343 -16.86 -50.03 -7.46
C ASN A 343 -16.74 -48.50 -7.23
N VAL A 344 -17.27 -47.73 -8.19
CA VAL A 344 -17.26 -46.25 -8.18
C VAL A 344 -17.97 -45.67 -6.95
N GLU A 345 -19.02 -46.32 -6.45
CA GLU A 345 -19.75 -45.86 -5.26
C GLU A 345 -18.85 -45.88 -4.02
N THR A 346 -18.12 -46.98 -3.79
CA THR A 346 -17.20 -47.11 -2.65
C THR A 346 -16.08 -46.08 -2.70
N ILE A 347 -15.58 -45.75 -3.89
CA ILE A 347 -14.55 -44.71 -4.07
C ILE A 347 -15.11 -43.34 -3.70
N VAL A 348 -16.28 -42.98 -4.23
CA VAL A 348 -16.95 -41.71 -3.92
C VAL A 348 -17.22 -41.60 -2.42
N ASP A 349 -17.69 -42.65 -1.78
CA ASP A 349 -17.94 -42.67 -0.34
C ASP A 349 -16.67 -42.44 0.48
N LYS A 350 -15.57 -43.13 0.15
CA LYS A 350 -14.28 -42.91 0.81
C LYS A 350 -13.77 -41.48 0.64
N LEU A 351 -13.95 -40.88 -0.54
CA LEU A 351 -13.54 -39.50 -0.81
C LEU A 351 -14.39 -38.50 -0.02
N ILE A 352 -15.71 -38.73 0.08
CA ILE A 352 -16.63 -37.91 0.88
C ILE A 352 -16.27 -38.00 2.36
N ASP A 353 -16.10 -39.21 2.89
CA ASP A 353 -15.75 -39.44 4.29
C ASP A 353 -14.40 -38.82 4.63
N HIS A 354 -13.43 -38.90 3.71
CA HIS A 354 -12.14 -38.26 3.87
C HIS A 354 -12.24 -36.73 3.85
N LEU A 355 -13.02 -36.15 2.93
CA LEU A 355 -13.27 -34.71 2.88
C LEU A 355 -13.95 -34.22 4.16
N ILE A 356 -14.98 -34.92 4.64
CA ILE A 356 -15.67 -34.55 5.88
C ILE A 356 -14.72 -34.66 7.07
N ARG A 357 -13.91 -35.72 7.14
CA ARG A 357 -12.90 -35.88 8.19
C ARG A 357 -11.85 -34.78 8.16
N MET A 358 -11.38 -34.37 6.99
CA MET A 358 -10.45 -33.24 6.86
C MET A 358 -11.08 -31.93 7.34
N HIS A 359 -12.34 -31.72 6.99
CA HIS A 359 -13.10 -30.54 7.38
C HIS A 359 -13.36 -30.54 8.90
N ASP A 360 -13.93 -31.63 9.44
CA ASP A 360 -14.35 -31.74 10.83
C ASP A 360 -13.18 -32.04 11.78
N GLU A 361 -12.30 -33.00 11.52
CA GLU A 361 -11.30 -33.44 12.51
C GLU A 361 -9.96 -32.72 12.38
N LEU A 362 -9.52 -32.44 11.15
CA LEU A 362 -8.14 -32.03 10.89
C LEU A 362 -7.97 -30.52 10.69
N SER A 363 -9.07 -29.76 10.75
CA SER A 363 -9.06 -28.29 10.68
C SER A 363 -8.30 -27.72 9.46
N TYR A 364 -8.31 -28.44 8.33
CA TYR A 364 -7.64 -28.01 7.10
C TYR A 364 -8.33 -26.81 6.46
N ILE A 365 -7.54 -26.01 5.76
CA ILE A 365 -8.04 -24.89 4.97
C ILE A 365 -8.70 -25.47 3.70
N PRO A 366 -9.71 -24.80 3.11
CA PRO A 366 -10.34 -25.25 1.87
C PRO A 366 -9.36 -25.48 0.70
N ILE A 367 -8.21 -24.79 0.69
CA ILE A 367 -7.14 -24.94 -0.30
C ILE A 367 -6.46 -26.32 -0.13
N ASP A 368 -5.96 -26.63 1.07
CA ASP A 368 -5.34 -27.94 1.38
C ASP A 368 -6.32 -29.09 1.13
N THR A 369 -7.59 -28.90 1.50
CA THR A 369 -8.66 -29.90 1.30
C THR A 369 -8.88 -30.18 -0.19
N LYS A 370 -8.81 -29.14 -1.04
CA LYS A 370 -8.93 -29.30 -2.49
C LYS A 370 -7.74 -30.08 -3.05
N GLU A 371 -6.52 -29.71 -2.68
CA GLU A 371 -5.29 -30.31 -3.23
C GLU A 371 -5.22 -31.81 -2.89
N ILE A 372 -5.49 -32.17 -1.64
CA ILE A 372 -5.48 -33.58 -1.20
C ILE A 372 -6.56 -34.39 -1.93
N ILE A 373 -7.77 -33.86 -2.11
CA ILE A 373 -8.83 -34.56 -2.85
C ILE A 373 -8.49 -34.67 -4.34
N ASP A 374 -7.89 -33.64 -4.94
CA ASP A 374 -7.44 -33.70 -6.33
C ASP A 374 -6.37 -34.78 -6.50
N GLN A 375 -5.35 -34.80 -5.65
CA GLN A 375 -4.29 -35.83 -5.69
C GLN A 375 -4.83 -37.25 -5.52
N ASN A 376 -5.74 -37.46 -4.56
CA ASN A 376 -6.39 -38.76 -4.38
C ASN A 376 -7.13 -39.22 -5.65
N ILE A 377 -7.73 -38.29 -6.40
CA ILE A 377 -8.42 -38.60 -7.65
C ILE A 377 -7.42 -38.75 -8.83
N GLN A 378 -6.35 -37.95 -8.88
CA GLN A 378 -5.29 -38.06 -9.90
C GLN A 378 -4.55 -39.41 -9.82
N ASN A 379 -4.45 -40.00 -8.62
CA ASN A 379 -3.88 -41.34 -8.41
C ASN A 379 -4.75 -42.47 -8.99
N LEU A 380 -6.01 -42.21 -9.33
CA LEU A 380 -6.88 -43.16 -10.04
C LEU A 380 -6.61 -43.15 -11.54
N ASN A 381 -6.87 -44.26 -12.23
CA ASN A 381 -6.74 -44.31 -13.69
C ASN A 381 -7.78 -43.37 -14.38
N LYS A 382 -7.42 -42.79 -15.53
CA LYS A 382 -8.28 -41.85 -16.29
C LYS A 382 -9.70 -42.37 -16.56
N PRO A 383 -9.91 -43.65 -16.96
CA PRO A 383 -11.27 -44.19 -17.12
C PRO A 383 -12.12 -44.11 -15.85
N LEU A 384 -11.53 -44.37 -14.68
CA LEU A 384 -12.21 -44.36 -13.40
C LEU A 384 -12.53 -42.93 -12.93
N GLN A 385 -11.65 -41.97 -13.20
CA GLN A 385 -11.91 -40.54 -12.98
C GLN A 385 -13.17 -40.07 -13.74
N ASN A 386 -13.30 -40.45 -15.02
CA ASN A 386 -14.49 -40.13 -15.81
C ASN A 386 -15.75 -40.83 -15.27
N LYS A 387 -15.62 -42.11 -14.87
CA LYS A 387 -16.72 -42.86 -14.27
C LYS A 387 -17.23 -42.23 -12.97
N ILE A 388 -16.37 -41.61 -12.15
CA ILE A 388 -16.79 -40.89 -10.93
C ILE A 388 -17.75 -39.75 -11.26
N SER A 389 -17.40 -38.91 -12.24
CA SER A 389 -18.24 -37.80 -12.68
C SER A 389 -19.59 -38.29 -13.23
N ASP A 390 -19.56 -39.28 -14.12
CA ASP A 390 -20.76 -39.88 -14.72
C ASP A 390 -21.68 -40.52 -13.67
N TRP A 391 -21.08 -41.21 -12.69
CA TRP A 391 -21.81 -41.85 -11.60
C TRP A 391 -22.46 -40.81 -10.68
N LEU A 392 -21.74 -39.74 -10.32
CA LEU A 392 -22.30 -38.65 -9.51
C LEU A 392 -23.46 -37.96 -10.24
N ILE A 393 -23.41 -37.79 -11.56
CA ILE A 393 -24.53 -37.23 -12.34
C ILE A 393 -25.79 -38.11 -12.22
N LYS A 394 -25.63 -39.43 -12.25
CA LYS A 394 -26.75 -40.40 -12.15
C LYS A 394 -27.29 -40.54 -10.72
N ASN A 395 -26.47 -40.33 -9.70
CA ASN A 395 -26.80 -40.60 -8.30
C ASN A 395 -26.99 -39.32 -7.45
N GLN A 396 -28.00 -38.52 -7.80
CA GLN A 396 -28.31 -37.23 -7.15
C GLN A 396 -29.48 -37.29 -6.15
N ILE A 397 -29.71 -38.46 -5.54
CA ILE A 397 -30.78 -38.70 -4.55
C ILE A 397 -30.29 -38.35 -3.13
N SER A 398 -29.04 -38.69 -2.79
CA SER A 398 -28.50 -38.45 -1.46
C SER A 398 -27.80 -37.09 -1.35
N SER A 399 -28.07 -36.35 -0.27
CA SER A 399 -27.45 -35.05 -0.01
C SER A 399 -25.92 -35.09 0.06
N LYS A 400 -25.30 -36.21 0.47
CA LYS A 400 -23.83 -36.39 0.43
C LYS A 400 -23.28 -36.36 -1.00
N TYR A 401 -23.93 -37.03 -1.94
CA TYR A 401 -23.50 -37.08 -3.35
C TYR A 401 -23.77 -35.77 -4.08
N ILE A 402 -24.90 -35.12 -3.77
CA ILE A 402 -25.22 -33.78 -4.29
C ILE A 402 -24.16 -32.78 -3.81
N PHE A 403 -23.84 -32.78 -2.52
CA PHE A 403 -22.80 -31.94 -1.94
C PHE A 403 -21.43 -32.18 -2.57
N PHE A 404 -20.99 -33.44 -2.65
CA PHE A 404 -19.66 -33.77 -3.18
C PHE A 404 -19.50 -33.34 -4.63
N ARG A 405 -20.54 -33.54 -5.45
CA ARG A 405 -20.58 -33.01 -6.81
C ARG A 405 -20.49 -31.47 -6.83
N GLY A 406 -21.14 -30.79 -5.89
CA GLY A 406 -21.01 -29.35 -5.70
C GLY A 406 -19.58 -28.94 -5.35
N PHE A 407 -18.92 -29.69 -4.46
CA PHE A 407 -17.53 -29.46 -4.07
C PHE A 407 -16.56 -29.62 -5.25
N LEU A 408 -16.75 -30.63 -6.11
CA LEU A 408 -15.92 -30.81 -7.30
C LEU A 408 -16.01 -29.60 -8.25
N TYR A 409 -17.21 -29.05 -8.45
CA TYR A 409 -17.40 -27.81 -9.21
C TYR A 409 -16.84 -26.58 -8.52
N TYR A 410 -16.98 -26.47 -7.20
CA TYR A 410 -16.43 -25.38 -6.39
C TYR A 410 -14.90 -25.32 -6.48
N SER A 411 -14.27 -26.49 -6.42
CA SER A 411 -12.81 -26.65 -6.35
C SER A 411 -12.16 -26.78 -7.73
N GLY A 412 -12.92 -27.16 -8.76
CA GLY A 412 -12.40 -27.41 -10.11
C GLY A 412 -11.65 -28.75 -10.25
N ILE A 413 -12.02 -29.75 -9.46
CA ILE A 413 -11.40 -31.08 -9.46
C ILE A 413 -12.19 -31.97 -10.42
N ILE A 414 -11.51 -32.64 -11.37
CA ILE A 414 -12.08 -33.46 -12.47
C ILE A 414 -13.12 -32.79 -13.39
N VAL A 415 -13.68 -31.66 -12.99
CA VAL A 415 -14.60 -30.83 -13.75
C VAL A 415 -14.11 -29.38 -13.74
N LYS A 416 -14.39 -28.63 -14.82
CA LYS A 416 -14.07 -27.19 -14.87
C LYS A 416 -14.79 -26.47 -13.71
N LYS A 417 -14.04 -25.65 -12.96
CA LYS A 417 -14.57 -24.83 -11.86
C LYS A 417 -15.83 -24.08 -12.32
N ASN A 418 -16.91 -24.21 -11.55
CA ASN A 418 -18.20 -23.58 -11.86
C ASN A 418 -18.94 -23.26 -10.55
N GLU A 419 -18.90 -21.99 -10.15
CA GLU A 419 -19.41 -21.57 -8.86
C GLU A 419 -20.94 -21.58 -8.81
N ASP A 420 -21.63 -21.27 -9.91
CA ASP A 420 -23.10 -21.30 -10.01
C ASP A 420 -23.65 -22.73 -9.79
N LYS A 421 -23.03 -23.72 -10.46
CA LYS A 421 -23.38 -25.14 -10.27
C LYS A 421 -23.06 -25.61 -8.87
N ALA A 422 -21.93 -25.18 -8.30
CA ALA A 422 -21.58 -25.49 -6.92
C ALA A 422 -22.64 -24.94 -5.96
N PHE A 423 -22.99 -23.65 -6.09
CA PHE A 423 -24.02 -22.99 -5.30
C PHE A 423 -25.38 -23.70 -5.40
N GLY A 424 -25.82 -24.04 -6.62
CA GLY A 424 -27.09 -24.75 -6.83
C GLY A 424 -27.10 -26.13 -6.17
N LEU A 425 -25.98 -26.86 -6.22
CA LEU A 425 -25.82 -28.16 -5.58
C LEU A 425 -25.74 -28.06 -4.06
N PHE A 426 -25.01 -27.09 -3.51
CA PHE A 426 -24.98 -26.84 -2.07
C PHE A 426 -26.35 -26.42 -1.55
N SER A 427 -27.05 -25.55 -2.28
CA SER A 427 -28.43 -25.16 -1.99
C SER A 427 -29.35 -26.37 -1.94
N LYS A 428 -29.25 -27.29 -2.91
CA LYS A 428 -30.05 -28.53 -2.92
C LYS A 428 -29.69 -29.45 -1.75
N ALA A 429 -28.41 -29.71 -1.49
CA ALA A 429 -27.95 -30.59 -0.42
C ALA A 429 -28.22 -30.02 0.99
N SER A 430 -28.27 -28.69 1.14
CA SER A 430 -28.52 -28.03 2.44
C SER A 430 -29.95 -28.24 2.97
N LYS A 431 -30.91 -28.62 2.10
CA LYS A 431 -32.33 -28.77 2.43
C LYS A 431 -32.59 -29.94 3.38
N ASP A 432 -31.80 -31.02 3.28
CA ASP A 432 -31.93 -32.21 4.15
C ASP A 432 -31.13 -32.06 5.46
N ASN A 433 -30.88 -30.83 5.90
CA ASN A 433 -30.08 -30.51 7.07
C ASN A 433 -28.63 -31.02 7.03
N TYR A 434 -28.06 -31.20 5.83
CA TYR A 434 -26.68 -31.66 5.66
C TYR A 434 -25.69 -30.53 6.00
N SER A 435 -25.07 -30.62 7.18
CA SER A 435 -24.32 -29.54 7.82
C SER A 435 -23.17 -28.99 6.98
N ILE A 436 -22.39 -29.85 6.32
CA ILE A 436 -21.28 -29.41 5.48
C ILE A 436 -21.77 -28.63 4.26
N ALA A 437 -22.91 -29.01 3.65
CA ALA A 437 -23.51 -28.25 2.57
C ALA A 437 -24.03 -26.88 3.04
N GLN A 438 -24.56 -26.78 4.26
CA GLN A 438 -24.97 -25.49 4.85
C GLN A 438 -23.77 -24.56 5.06
N ILE A 439 -22.62 -25.09 5.48
CA ILE A 439 -21.38 -24.30 5.63
C ILE A 439 -20.90 -23.79 4.27
N TYR A 440 -20.84 -24.67 3.26
CA TYR A 440 -20.40 -24.25 1.92
C TYR A 440 -21.40 -23.30 1.26
N LEU A 441 -22.69 -23.42 1.54
CA LEU A 441 -23.69 -22.44 1.12
C LEU A 441 -23.49 -21.09 1.82
N GLY A 442 -23.20 -21.08 3.12
CA GLY A 442 -22.81 -19.88 3.85
C GLY A 442 -21.56 -19.22 3.25
N LYS A 443 -20.53 -20.01 2.92
CA LYS A 443 -19.32 -19.53 2.23
C LYS A 443 -19.61 -18.96 0.85
N CYS A 444 -20.58 -19.50 0.13
CA CYS A 444 -21.00 -18.96 -1.17
C CYS A 444 -21.60 -17.56 -1.00
N TYR A 445 -22.48 -17.37 -0.01
CA TYR A 445 -23.01 -16.04 0.31
C TYR A 445 -21.96 -15.09 0.88
N GLU A 446 -21.01 -15.56 1.70
CA GLU A 446 -19.95 -14.70 2.26
C GLU A 446 -18.98 -14.17 1.21
N ASN A 447 -18.60 -15.01 0.23
CA ASN A 447 -17.59 -14.66 -0.78
C ASN A 447 -18.20 -14.22 -2.12
N GLY A 448 -19.51 -14.42 -2.30
CA GLY A 448 -20.18 -14.23 -3.58
C GLY A 448 -19.82 -15.29 -4.62
N ASN A 449 -19.63 -16.55 -4.20
CA ASN A 449 -19.29 -17.67 -5.10
C ASN A 449 -20.58 -18.28 -5.65
N GLY A 450 -20.88 -18.03 -6.92
CA GLY A 450 -22.09 -18.55 -7.59
C GLY A 450 -23.40 -17.90 -7.16
N ILE A 451 -23.33 -16.84 -6.34
CA ILE A 451 -24.44 -16.02 -5.87
C ILE A 451 -23.89 -14.63 -5.48
N GLU A 452 -24.74 -13.60 -5.40
CA GLU A 452 -24.35 -12.29 -4.88
C GLU A 452 -23.89 -12.40 -3.41
N LYS A 453 -22.86 -11.63 -3.04
CA LYS A 453 -22.37 -11.59 -1.67
C LYS A 453 -23.45 -11.05 -0.75
N ASP A 454 -23.78 -11.80 0.30
CA ASP A 454 -24.82 -11.50 1.27
C ASP A 454 -24.41 -12.02 2.65
N ASP A 455 -23.76 -11.16 3.44
CA ASP A 455 -23.28 -11.54 4.77
C ASP A 455 -24.44 -11.91 5.72
N SER A 456 -25.63 -11.33 5.54
CA SER A 456 -26.80 -11.68 6.37
C SER A 456 -27.31 -13.09 6.07
N LYS A 457 -27.38 -13.50 4.80
CA LYS A 457 -27.70 -14.90 4.46
C LYS A 457 -26.58 -15.86 4.83
N ALA A 458 -25.32 -15.46 4.69
CA ALA A 458 -24.20 -16.26 5.16
C ALA A 458 -24.33 -16.55 6.67
N PHE A 459 -24.65 -15.51 7.45
CA PHE A 459 -24.96 -15.62 8.87
C PHE A 459 -26.09 -16.62 9.14
N GLU A 460 -27.23 -16.53 8.45
CA GLU A 460 -28.36 -17.45 8.65
C GLU A 460 -27.98 -18.91 8.40
N TRP A 461 -27.22 -19.19 7.34
CA TRP A 461 -26.77 -20.55 7.02
C TRP A 461 -25.74 -21.09 8.02
N TYR A 462 -24.79 -20.25 8.45
CA TYR A 462 -23.89 -20.60 9.54
C TYR A 462 -24.64 -20.82 10.84
N GLU A 463 -25.65 -20.00 11.15
CA GLU A 463 -26.47 -20.14 12.35
C GLU A 463 -27.24 -21.47 12.35
N LYS A 464 -27.83 -21.84 11.21
CA LYS A 464 -28.52 -23.11 11.04
C LYS A 464 -27.59 -24.30 11.29
N ALA A 465 -26.42 -24.30 10.65
CA ALA A 465 -25.42 -25.36 10.84
C ALA A 465 -24.85 -25.39 12.27
N ALA A 466 -24.65 -24.23 12.90
CA ALA A 466 -24.14 -24.10 14.25
C ALA A 466 -25.12 -24.63 15.31
N LYS A 467 -26.43 -24.36 15.12
CA LYS A 467 -27.52 -24.88 15.96
C LYS A 467 -27.63 -26.41 15.89
N ASN A 468 -27.25 -27.02 14.76
CA ASN A 468 -27.12 -28.47 14.61
C ASN A 468 -25.85 -29.05 15.25
N GLY A 469 -25.04 -28.25 15.92
CA GLY A 469 -23.84 -28.70 16.63
C GLY A 469 -22.56 -28.67 15.81
N ASN A 470 -22.57 -28.27 14.53
CA ASN A 470 -21.33 -28.27 13.74
C ASN A 470 -20.34 -27.22 14.25
N LYS A 471 -19.15 -27.66 14.67
CA LYS A 471 -18.14 -26.80 15.30
C LYS A 471 -17.53 -25.74 14.38
N ILE A 472 -17.43 -25.99 13.08
CA ILE A 472 -16.90 -25.00 12.12
C ILE A 472 -17.93 -23.91 11.89
N ALA A 473 -19.20 -24.28 11.75
CA ALA A 473 -20.29 -23.32 11.69
C ALA A 473 -20.38 -22.47 12.97
N GLN A 474 -20.21 -23.09 14.15
CA GLN A 474 -20.14 -22.36 15.43
C GLN A 474 -18.95 -21.38 15.46
N TYR A 475 -17.79 -21.77 14.93
CA TYR A 475 -16.64 -20.87 14.80
C TYR A 475 -16.92 -19.72 13.83
N ASN A 476 -17.42 -20.00 12.63
CA ASN A 476 -17.76 -18.97 11.65
C ASN A 476 -18.80 -17.99 12.21
N LEU A 477 -19.80 -18.50 12.92
CA LEU A 477 -20.80 -17.67 13.58
C LEU A 477 -20.18 -16.77 14.65
N GLY A 478 -19.21 -17.27 15.42
CA GLY A 478 -18.39 -16.47 16.33
C GLY A 478 -17.65 -15.34 15.60
N CYS A 479 -17.05 -15.64 14.45
CA CYS A 479 -16.35 -14.64 13.61
C CYS A 479 -17.30 -13.54 13.12
N PHE A 480 -18.53 -13.90 12.74
CA PHE A 480 -19.54 -12.95 12.28
C PHE A 480 -19.96 -11.99 13.39
N TYR A 481 -20.17 -12.50 14.61
CA TYR A 481 -20.44 -11.66 15.77
C TYR A 481 -19.25 -10.78 16.18
N GLU A 482 -18.02 -11.29 16.05
CA GLU A 482 -16.80 -10.54 16.37
C GLU A 482 -16.55 -9.39 15.39
N LYS A 483 -16.64 -9.67 14.08
CA LYS A 483 -16.37 -8.70 13.01
C LYS A 483 -17.58 -7.81 12.70
N GLY A 484 -18.80 -8.20 13.10
CA GLY A 484 -20.04 -7.49 12.75
C GLY A 484 -20.46 -7.69 11.29
N LYS A 485 -20.16 -8.85 10.70
CA LYS A 485 -20.49 -9.16 9.29
C LYS A 485 -21.98 -9.55 9.20
N GLY A 486 -22.78 -8.81 8.43
CA GLY A 486 -24.21 -9.12 8.23
C GLY A 486 -25.10 -9.02 9.48
N ILE A 487 -24.52 -8.64 10.64
CA ILE A 487 -25.19 -8.47 11.92
C ILE A 487 -24.43 -7.46 12.80
N ARG A 488 -25.10 -6.89 13.80
CA ARG A 488 -24.44 -6.03 14.80
C ARG A 488 -23.36 -6.81 15.55
N LYS A 489 -22.17 -6.20 15.66
CA LYS A 489 -21.04 -6.71 16.44
C LYS A 489 -21.44 -6.99 17.90
N ASP A 490 -21.14 -8.20 18.37
CA ASP A 490 -21.43 -8.67 19.72
C ASP A 490 -20.34 -9.64 20.20
N LYS A 491 -19.34 -9.12 20.94
CA LYS A 491 -18.21 -9.93 21.42
C LYS A 491 -18.63 -11.03 22.40
N ASN A 492 -19.68 -10.82 23.20
CA ASN A 492 -20.11 -11.84 24.17
C ASN A 492 -20.72 -13.04 23.46
N LYS A 493 -21.54 -12.80 22.43
CA LYS A 493 -22.03 -13.88 21.57
C LYS A 493 -20.91 -14.54 20.78
N ALA A 494 -19.92 -13.77 20.31
CA ALA A 494 -18.75 -14.34 19.65
C ALA A 494 -18.04 -15.36 20.57
N ILE A 495 -17.79 -14.99 21.84
CA ILE A 495 -17.20 -15.88 22.84
C ILE A 495 -18.08 -17.11 23.09
N GLU A 496 -19.40 -16.94 23.25
CA GLU A 496 -20.31 -18.06 23.47
C GLU A 496 -20.21 -19.10 22.34
N TRP A 497 -20.22 -18.64 21.09
CA TRP A 497 -20.13 -19.50 19.91
C TRP A 497 -18.74 -20.12 19.74
N TYR A 498 -17.69 -19.35 19.98
CA TYR A 498 -16.33 -19.88 20.01
C TYR A 498 -16.15 -20.93 21.11
N GLU A 499 -16.71 -20.74 22.31
CA GLU A 499 -16.63 -21.73 23.40
C GLU A 499 -17.34 -23.03 23.03
N ARG A 500 -18.50 -22.96 22.39
CA ARG A 500 -19.21 -24.15 21.89
C ARG A 500 -18.36 -24.92 20.89
N SER A 501 -17.72 -24.23 19.96
CA SER A 501 -16.82 -24.83 18.97
C SER A 501 -15.55 -25.39 19.62
N ALA A 502 -14.94 -24.64 20.53
CA ALA A 502 -13.71 -24.98 21.23
C ALA A 502 -13.86 -26.18 22.18
N LYS A 503 -15.05 -26.40 22.74
CA LYS A 503 -15.41 -27.60 23.54
C LYS A 503 -15.46 -28.87 22.70
N GLN A 504 -15.58 -28.75 21.38
CA GLN A 504 -15.50 -29.85 20.41
C GLN A 504 -14.08 -29.98 19.81
N ASP A 505 -13.09 -29.46 20.53
CA ASP A 505 -11.67 -29.51 20.20
C ASP A 505 -11.26 -28.82 18.88
N TYR A 506 -12.08 -27.86 18.41
CA TYR A 506 -11.72 -27.07 17.22
C TYR A 506 -10.63 -26.02 17.55
N SER A 507 -9.45 -26.23 16.99
CA SER A 507 -8.24 -25.47 17.35
C SER A 507 -8.32 -23.98 16.99
N TYR A 508 -8.97 -23.62 15.88
CA TYR A 508 -9.18 -22.22 15.48
C TYR A 508 -10.05 -21.46 16.47
N ALA A 509 -11.12 -22.08 16.98
CA ALA A 509 -11.95 -21.46 18.01
C ALA A 509 -11.21 -21.34 19.34
N GLN A 510 -10.44 -22.36 19.72
CA GLN A 510 -9.57 -22.29 20.90
C GLN A 510 -8.52 -21.17 20.77
N PHE A 511 -7.86 -21.04 19.62
CA PHE A 511 -6.91 -19.95 19.36
C PHE A 511 -7.59 -18.58 19.41
N SER A 512 -8.76 -18.45 18.80
CA SER A 512 -9.51 -17.17 18.75
C SER A 512 -9.99 -16.73 20.13
N LEU A 513 -10.43 -17.67 20.97
CA LEU A 513 -10.70 -17.38 22.39
C LEU A 513 -9.45 -16.89 23.11
N GLY A 514 -8.31 -17.57 22.89
CA GLY A 514 -7.03 -17.15 23.46
C GLY A 514 -6.69 -15.70 23.09
N TYR A 515 -6.87 -15.35 21.81
CA TYR A 515 -6.63 -13.99 21.30
C TYR A 515 -7.60 -12.95 21.84
N LEU A 516 -8.89 -13.28 21.96
CA LEU A 516 -9.88 -12.37 22.55
C LEU A 516 -9.58 -12.04 24.02
N TYR A 517 -9.19 -13.05 24.81
CA TYR A 517 -8.82 -12.85 26.21
C TYR A 517 -7.45 -12.14 26.38
N GLU A 518 -6.54 -12.27 25.40
CA GLU A 518 -5.25 -11.54 25.37
C GLU A 518 -5.44 -10.02 25.18
N ASN A 519 -6.29 -9.59 24.23
CA ASN A 519 -6.36 -8.19 23.80
C ASN A 519 -7.40 -7.33 24.54
N GLY A 520 -8.17 -7.90 25.47
CA GLY A 520 -8.88 -7.17 26.52
C GLY A 520 -9.65 -5.89 26.12
N GLY A 521 -10.55 -5.96 25.12
CA GLY A 521 -11.36 -4.80 24.71
C GLY A 521 -12.45 -4.39 25.74
N LYS A 522 -13.74 -4.43 25.37
CA LYS A 522 -14.87 -4.25 26.32
C LYS A 522 -15.04 -5.40 27.34
N ILE A 523 -14.06 -6.29 27.43
CA ILE A 523 -14.01 -7.44 28.34
C ILE A 523 -12.67 -7.34 29.02
N ASP A 524 -12.64 -7.55 30.33
CA ASP A 524 -11.40 -7.51 31.10
C ASP A 524 -10.40 -8.51 30.51
N GLN A 525 -9.17 -8.04 30.30
CA GLN A 525 -8.06 -8.88 29.88
C GLN A 525 -7.89 -10.03 30.88
N ASP A 526 -7.86 -11.27 30.38
CA ASP A 526 -7.72 -12.47 31.20
C ASP A 526 -6.61 -13.34 30.61
N LEU A 527 -5.37 -12.99 30.98
CA LEU A 527 -4.17 -13.67 30.46
C LEU A 527 -4.12 -15.15 30.88
N GLU A 528 -4.73 -15.53 32.00
CA GLU A 528 -4.79 -16.92 32.43
C GLU A 528 -5.71 -17.74 31.51
N LYS A 529 -6.89 -17.22 31.16
CA LYS A 529 -7.77 -17.84 30.15
C LYS A 529 -7.15 -17.82 28.77
N ALA A 530 -6.42 -16.76 28.40
CA ALA A 530 -5.70 -16.71 27.14
C ALA A 530 -4.69 -17.87 27.04
N ILE A 531 -3.85 -18.05 28.07
CA ILE A 531 -2.90 -19.16 28.16
C ILE A 531 -3.62 -20.51 28.18
N TYR A 532 -4.74 -20.64 28.89
CA TYR A 532 -5.53 -21.88 28.93
C TYR A 532 -5.97 -22.30 27.53
N TRP A 533 -6.57 -21.39 26.78
CA TRP A 533 -7.08 -21.66 25.44
C TRP A 533 -5.96 -21.87 24.43
N TYR A 534 -4.87 -21.11 24.50
CA TYR A 534 -3.68 -21.38 23.69
C TYR A 534 -3.05 -22.74 23.99
N LYS A 535 -2.99 -23.16 25.26
CA LYS A 535 -2.53 -24.51 25.62
C LYS A 535 -3.41 -25.58 25.01
N LYS A 536 -4.74 -25.42 25.03
CA LYS A 536 -5.66 -26.35 24.36
C LYS A 536 -5.42 -26.41 22.85
N ALA A 537 -5.40 -25.27 22.17
CA ALA A 537 -5.15 -25.20 20.72
C ALA A 537 -3.80 -25.82 20.35
N SER A 538 -2.75 -25.58 21.16
CA SER A 538 -1.41 -26.11 20.92
C SER A 538 -1.31 -27.63 21.04
N LYS A 539 -2.11 -28.25 21.92
CA LYS A 539 -2.20 -29.72 22.06
C LYS A 539 -2.84 -30.35 20.83
N ASN A 540 -3.75 -29.63 20.18
CA ASN A 540 -4.38 -30.03 18.93
C ASN A 540 -3.53 -29.66 17.70
N GLY A 541 -2.24 -29.34 17.90
CA GLY A 541 -1.30 -29.08 16.82
C GLY A 541 -1.28 -27.64 16.28
N ASP A 542 -2.07 -26.71 16.81
CA ASP A 542 -2.15 -25.36 16.23
C ASP A 542 -0.82 -24.60 16.32
N LYS A 543 -0.18 -24.39 15.16
CA LYS A 543 1.12 -23.71 15.05
C LYS A 543 1.09 -22.25 15.54
N ARG A 544 -0.05 -21.55 15.40
CA ARG A 544 -0.22 -20.16 15.87
C ARG A 544 -0.33 -20.11 17.39
N ALA A 545 -1.06 -21.05 17.98
CA ALA A 545 -1.16 -21.18 19.43
C ALA A 545 0.20 -21.54 20.06
N GLN A 546 0.95 -22.46 19.44
CA GLN A 546 2.32 -22.77 19.85
C GLN A 546 3.21 -21.52 19.80
N TYR A 547 3.15 -20.74 18.73
CA TYR A 547 3.86 -19.47 18.62
C TYR A 547 3.45 -18.47 19.72
N LYS A 548 2.16 -18.29 19.98
CA LYS A 548 1.65 -17.42 21.04
C LYS A 548 2.10 -17.86 22.42
N LEU A 549 2.10 -19.16 22.73
CA LEU A 549 2.67 -19.66 23.98
C LEU A 549 4.16 -19.32 24.10
N GLY A 550 4.93 -19.48 23.02
CA GLY A 550 6.32 -19.02 22.95
C GLY A 550 6.46 -17.54 23.31
N TYR A 551 5.59 -16.68 22.78
CA TYR A 551 5.56 -15.25 23.08
C TYR A 551 5.25 -14.97 24.56
N PHE A 552 4.24 -15.63 25.12
CA PHE A 552 3.87 -15.48 26.53
C PHE A 552 5.02 -15.88 27.46
N TYR A 553 5.67 -17.03 27.21
CA TYR A 553 6.84 -17.45 27.97
C TYR A 553 8.04 -16.50 27.81
N LYS A 554 8.26 -15.97 26.59
CA LYS A 554 9.34 -15.00 26.30
C LYS A 554 9.13 -13.69 27.04
N LYS A 555 7.90 -13.16 27.12
CA LYS A 555 7.61 -11.87 27.78
C LYS A 555 7.30 -12.02 29.28
N GLY A 556 6.89 -13.21 29.73
CA GLY A 556 6.41 -13.45 31.09
C GLY A 556 4.98 -12.95 31.33
N LYS A 557 4.20 -12.67 30.27
CA LYS A 557 2.82 -12.17 30.37
C LYS A 557 1.91 -13.24 30.99
N GLY A 558 1.14 -12.89 32.02
CA GLY A 558 0.22 -13.81 32.70
C GLY A 558 0.90 -14.99 33.41
N MET A 559 2.19 -14.87 33.75
CA MET A 559 2.98 -15.94 34.37
C MET A 559 3.79 -15.41 35.55
N GLN A 560 4.08 -16.28 36.52
CA GLN A 560 4.89 -15.93 37.69
C GLN A 560 6.33 -15.52 37.34
N LYS A 561 6.89 -16.06 36.25
CA LYS A 561 8.25 -15.74 35.78
C LYS A 561 8.41 -16.00 34.28
N ARG A 562 9.20 -15.14 33.63
CA ARG A 562 9.68 -15.31 32.25
C ARG A 562 10.55 -16.56 32.11
N ASP A 563 10.34 -17.34 31.04
CA ASP A 563 11.07 -18.58 30.76
C ASP A 563 11.44 -18.65 29.27
N VAL A 564 12.68 -18.26 28.94
CA VAL A 564 13.14 -18.18 27.54
C VAL A 564 13.36 -19.56 26.93
N ASN A 565 13.76 -20.56 27.72
CA ASN A 565 13.98 -21.91 27.22
C ASN A 565 12.64 -22.56 26.82
N LYS A 566 11.60 -22.42 27.65
CA LYS A 566 10.26 -22.85 27.24
C LYS A 566 9.72 -22.07 26.05
N ALA A 567 10.05 -20.79 25.94
CA ALA A 567 9.66 -20.01 24.77
C ALA A 567 10.25 -20.62 23.48
N ILE A 568 11.54 -20.97 23.50
CA ILE A 568 12.23 -21.63 22.38
C ILE A 568 11.60 -22.97 22.07
N GLU A 569 11.33 -23.82 23.07
CA GLU A 569 10.66 -25.12 22.84
C GLU A 569 9.31 -24.95 22.10
N TRP A 570 8.51 -23.95 22.49
CA TRP A 570 7.24 -23.67 21.83
C TRP A 570 7.41 -23.10 20.42
N TYR A 571 8.37 -22.19 20.23
CA TYR A 571 8.69 -21.68 18.89
C TYR A 571 9.24 -22.79 17.99
N GLU A 572 10.07 -23.72 18.48
CA GLU A 572 10.57 -24.87 17.72
C GLU A 572 9.44 -25.79 17.27
N ARG A 573 8.45 -26.05 18.12
CA ARG A 573 7.26 -26.83 17.74
C ARG A 573 6.49 -26.15 16.61
N SER A 574 6.29 -24.84 16.71
CA SER A 574 5.61 -24.05 15.67
C SER A 574 6.43 -23.99 14.37
N ALA A 575 7.74 -23.82 14.48
CA ALA A 575 8.67 -23.72 13.34
C ALA A 575 8.85 -25.05 12.59
N LYS A 576 8.77 -26.20 13.29
CA LYS A 576 8.71 -27.55 12.70
C LYS A 576 7.48 -27.74 11.82
N GLN A 577 6.41 -27.00 12.09
CA GLN A 577 5.19 -26.93 11.28
C GLN A 577 5.24 -25.82 10.23
N GLU A 578 6.45 -25.40 9.86
CA GLU A 578 6.70 -24.43 8.79
C GLU A 578 6.10 -23.03 9.01
N TYR A 579 5.77 -22.69 10.27
CA TYR A 579 5.27 -21.36 10.59
C TYR A 579 6.40 -20.32 10.50
N SER A 580 6.37 -19.53 9.43
CA SER A 580 7.46 -18.63 9.04
C SER A 580 7.78 -17.57 10.14
N HIS A 581 6.77 -17.09 10.85
CA HIS A 581 6.93 -16.18 11.99
C HIS A 581 7.67 -16.82 13.18
N ALA A 582 7.42 -18.10 13.47
CA ALA A 582 8.17 -18.83 14.50
C ALA A 582 9.61 -19.08 14.08
N GLN A 583 9.83 -19.46 12.81
CA GLN A 583 11.17 -19.64 12.25
C GLN A 583 11.98 -18.34 12.31
N TYR A 584 11.40 -17.20 11.91
CA TYR A 584 12.03 -15.88 12.05
C TYR A 584 12.34 -15.55 13.51
N THR A 585 11.37 -15.77 14.41
CA THR A 585 11.54 -15.45 15.83
C THR A 585 12.63 -16.29 16.49
N LEU A 586 12.77 -17.56 16.12
CA LEU A 586 13.90 -18.40 16.54
C LEU A 586 15.23 -17.85 16.03
N GLY A 587 15.27 -17.48 14.74
CA GLY A 587 16.45 -16.85 14.14
C GLY A 587 16.91 -15.64 14.95
N TYR A 588 15.97 -14.76 15.27
CA TYR A 588 16.21 -13.58 16.10
C TYR A 588 16.67 -13.91 17.52
N LEU A 589 16.11 -14.94 18.16
CA LEU A 589 16.52 -15.33 19.50
C LEU A 589 17.95 -15.87 19.53
N TYR A 590 18.33 -16.68 18.54
CA TYR A 590 19.70 -17.21 18.42
C TYR A 590 20.71 -16.11 18.06
N GLU A 591 20.32 -15.15 17.22
CA GLU A 591 21.16 -14.01 16.87
C GLU A 591 21.44 -13.11 18.08
N GLN A 592 20.42 -12.78 18.86
CA GLN A 592 20.57 -11.92 20.04
C GLN A 592 21.35 -12.60 21.17
N GLY A 593 21.27 -13.93 21.28
CA GLY A 593 21.99 -14.73 22.27
C GLY A 593 21.67 -14.45 23.74
N LYS A 594 20.82 -13.45 24.05
CA LYS A 594 20.48 -13.02 25.41
C LYS A 594 19.88 -14.20 26.19
N LYS A 595 20.64 -14.69 27.19
CA LYS A 595 20.35 -15.84 28.11
C LYS A 595 20.63 -17.25 27.59
N ILE A 596 20.89 -17.45 26.29
CA ILE A 596 21.12 -18.78 25.70
C ILE A 596 22.48 -18.94 25.02
N GLY A 597 23.25 -17.84 24.89
CA GLY A 597 24.45 -17.78 24.06
C GLY A 597 24.08 -17.47 22.61
N GLN A 598 24.89 -16.63 21.96
CA GLN A 598 24.68 -16.31 20.55
C GLN A 598 25.06 -17.52 19.68
N ASP A 599 24.20 -17.84 18.72
CA ASP A 599 24.41 -18.93 17.77
C ASP A 599 23.99 -18.44 16.37
N LEU A 600 24.93 -17.80 15.67
CA LEU A 600 24.68 -17.21 14.36
C LEU A 600 24.36 -18.27 13.30
N GLU A 601 24.91 -19.48 13.42
CA GLU A 601 24.65 -20.57 12.49
C GLU A 601 23.18 -21.01 12.57
N LYS A 602 22.66 -21.25 13.79
CA LYS A 602 21.22 -21.53 13.98
C LYS A 602 20.34 -20.34 13.63
N ALA A 603 20.83 -19.12 13.84
CA ALA A 603 20.10 -17.91 13.45
C ALA A 603 19.87 -17.88 11.94
N ILE A 604 20.95 -17.99 11.16
CA ILE A 604 20.93 -18.02 9.69
C ILE A 604 20.06 -19.16 9.19
N TYR A 605 20.24 -20.38 9.72
CA TYR A 605 19.42 -21.53 9.33
C TYR A 605 17.91 -21.29 9.53
N SER A 606 17.54 -20.65 10.65
CA SER A 606 16.14 -20.35 10.96
C SER A 606 15.60 -19.23 10.07
N TYR A 607 16.41 -18.21 9.78
CA TYR A 607 16.05 -17.15 8.83
C TYR A 607 15.90 -17.68 7.40
N GLU A 608 16.77 -18.57 6.94
CA GLU A 608 16.66 -19.22 5.62
C GLU A 608 15.35 -19.99 5.47
N LYS A 609 14.93 -20.73 6.50
CA LYS A 609 13.64 -21.42 6.49
C LYS A 609 12.47 -20.44 6.42
N ALA A 610 12.49 -19.41 7.27
CA ALA A 610 11.44 -18.39 7.27
C ALA A 610 11.34 -17.67 5.91
N ALA A 611 12.49 -17.33 5.32
CA ALA A 611 12.59 -16.63 4.05
C ALA A 611 12.13 -17.48 2.87
N LYS A 612 12.44 -18.79 2.87
CA LYS A 612 11.91 -19.78 1.90
C LYS A 612 10.39 -19.90 2.00
N ASN A 613 9.84 -19.78 3.21
CA ASN A 613 8.40 -19.76 3.48
C ASN A 613 7.77 -18.37 3.35
N GLY A 614 8.37 -17.48 2.55
CA GLY A 614 7.79 -16.19 2.16
C GLY A 614 7.99 -15.03 3.14
N ASN A 615 8.56 -15.24 4.34
CA ASN A 615 8.66 -14.17 5.34
C ASN A 615 9.56 -13.02 4.86
N LYS A 616 8.94 -11.87 4.50
CA LYS A 616 9.64 -10.70 3.96
C LYS A 616 10.68 -10.11 4.92
N ILE A 617 10.45 -10.17 6.23
CA ILE A 617 11.39 -9.67 7.25
C ILE A 617 12.63 -10.58 7.32
N ALA A 618 12.44 -11.90 7.30
CA ALA A 618 13.54 -12.85 7.25
C ALA A 618 14.35 -12.74 5.95
N GLN A 619 13.70 -12.51 4.81
CA GLN A 619 14.38 -12.23 3.55
C GLN A 619 15.25 -10.98 3.65
N TYR A 620 14.71 -9.87 4.16
CA TYR A 620 15.51 -8.66 4.42
C TYR A 620 16.68 -8.92 5.38
N LYS A 621 16.43 -9.69 6.45
CA LYS A 621 17.46 -9.99 7.44
C LYS A 621 18.60 -10.84 6.87
N LEU A 622 18.30 -11.82 6.02
CA LEU A 622 19.32 -12.54 5.26
C LEU A 622 20.11 -11.62 4.33
N GLY A 623 19.42 -10.66 3.70
CA GLY A 623 20.05 -9.59 2.94
C GLY A 623 21.15 -8.90 3.75
N LEU A 624 20.80 -8.40 4.94
CA LEU A 624 21.75 -7.73 5.85
C LEU A 624 22.90 -8.64 6.30
N ILE A 625 22.61 -9.92 6.58
CA ILE A 625 23.63 -10.89 7.01
C ILE A 625 24.67 -11.11 5.91
N TYR A 626 24.22 -11.29 4.67
CA TYR A 626 25.15 -11.48 3.54
C TYR A 626 25.86 -10.18 3.15
N GLU A 627 25.22 -9.03 3.31
CA GLU A 627 25.84 -7.72 3.08
C GLU A 627 27.01 -7.49 4.04
N LYS A 628 26.84 -7.83 5.32
CA LYS A 628 27.84 -7.60 6.36
C LYS A 628 28.80 -8.76 6.60
N GLY A 629 28.44 -9.97 6.17
CA GLY A 629 29.17 -11.20 6.53
C GLY A 629 29.04 -11.57 8.01
N GLU A 630 27.90 -11.28 8.65
CA GLU A 630 27.68 -11.60 10.06
C GLU A 630 27.40 -13.10 10.25
N GLY A 631 28.36 -13.86 10.78
CA GLY A 631 28.22 -15.31 10.99
C GLY A 631 28.27 -16.15 9.71
N THR A 632 28.61 -15.53 8.57
CA THR A 632 28.84 -16.18 7.28
C THR A 632 29.82 -15.36 6.44
N GLN A 633 30.19 -15.82 5.25
CA GLN A 633 31.02 -15.02 4.35
C GLN A 633 30.18 -13.90 3.70
N LYS A 634 30.73 -12.68 3.66
CA LYS A 634 30.14 -11.55 2.93
C LYS A 634 29.89 -11.93 1.46
N ASP A 635 28.67 -11.69 0.98
CA ASP A 635 28.21 -12.04 -0.37
C ASP A 635 27.12 -11.05 -0.83
N ILE A 636 27.57 -9.96 -1.46
CA ILE A 636 26.71 -8.86 -1.89
C ILE A 636 25.64 -9.30 -2.91
N ASN A 637 25.98 -10.23 -3.81
CA ASN A 637 25.01 -10.73 -4.79
C ASN A 637 23.89 -11.52 -4.12
N LYS A 638 24.19 -12.35 -3.11
CA LYS A 638 23.14 -12.98 -2.31
C LYS A 638 22.35 -11.97 -1.51
N ALA A 639 22.99 -10.93 -0.98
CA ALA A 639 22.28 -9.86 -0.27
C ALA A 639 21.21 -9.22 -1.16
N ILE A 640 21.59 -8.82 -2.39
CA ILE A 640 20.69 -8.26 -3.39
C ILE A 640 19.53 -9.22 -3.72
N GLN A 641 19.81 -10.50 -3.96
CA GLN A 641 18.75 -11.48 -4.25
C GLN A 641 17.71 -11.58 -3.13
N TRP A 642 18.16 -11.54 -1.87
CA TRP A 642 17.27 -11.59 -0.71
C TRP A 642 16.52 -10.27 -0.50
N TYR A 643 17.18 -9.13 -0.69
CA TYR A 643 16.52 -7.83 -0.67
C TYR A 643 15.45 -7.72 -1.75
N GLU A 644 15.73 -8.15 -2.99
CA GLU A 644 14.75 -8.09 -4.09
C GLU A 644 13.50 -8.92 -3.80
N ARG A 645 13.66 -10.12 -3.19
CA ARG A 645 12.51 -10.95 -2.77
C ARG A 645 11.66 -10.24 -1.72
N SER A 646 12.30 -9.59 -0.76
CA SER A 646 11.61 -8.82 0.29
C SER A 646 10.95 -7.55 -0.28
N ALA A 647 11.65 -6.85 -1.16
CA ALA A 647 11.23 -5.60 -1.81
C ALA A 647 10.04 -5.79 -2.77
N LYS A 648 9.95 -6.95 -3.44
CA LYS A 648 8.79 -7.36 -4.25
C LYS A 648 7.53 -7.59 -3.42
N GLN A 649 7.68 -7.85 -2.12
CA GLN A 649 6.60 -7.92 -1.13
C GLN A 649 6.40 -6.57 -0.40
N GLU A 650 6.86 -5.48 -1.03
CA GLU A 650 6.67 -4.11 -0.58
C GLU A 650 7.29 -3.81 0.79
N TYR A 651 8.36 -4.52 1.16
CA TYR A 651 9.08 -4.22 2.39
C TYR A 651 10.01 -3.01 2.21
N ASN A 652 9.58 -1.86 2.73
CA ASN A 652 10.23 -0.56 2.55
C ASN A 652 11.71 -0.55 2.93
N TYR A 653 12.12 -1.24 3.99
CA TYR A 653 13.54 -1.31 4.37
C TYR A 653 14.39 -2.05 3.34
N ALA A 654 13.88 -3.12 2.72
CA ALA A 654 14.61 -3.82 1.66
C ALA A 654 14.71 -2.97 0.39
N GLN A 655 13.64 -2.24 0.05
CA GLN A 655 13.65 -1.29 -1.06
C GLN A 655 14.67 -0.16 -0.80
N CYS A 656 14.68 0.43 0.40
CA CYS A 656 15.67 1.45 0.75
C CYS A 656 17.10 0.90 0.72
N SER A 657 17.34 -0.30 1.25
CA SER A 657 18.66 -0.93 1.23
C SER A 657 19.16 -1.20 -0.19
N LEU A 658 18.29 -1.64 -1.10
CA LEU A 658 18.63 -1.73 -2.53
C LEU A 658 18.94 -0.35 -3.12
N GLY A 659 18.15 0.66 -2.76
CA GLY A 659 18.39 2.05 -3.11
C GLY A 659 19.81 2.51 -2.74
N CYS A 660 20.18 2.34 -1.46
CA CYS A 660 21.50 2.74 -0.95
C CYS A 660 22.63 1.97 -1.62
N LEU A 661 22.46 0.65 -1.78
CA LEU A 661 23.50 -0.20 -2.35
C LEU A 661 23.84 0.18 -3.79
N TYR A 662 22.84 0.54 -4.61
CA TYR A 662 23.07 1.06 -5.96
C TYR A 662 23.51 2.54 -5.98
N GLU A 663 23.17 3.32 -4.96
CA GLU A 663 23.61 4.71 -4.81
C GLU A 663 25.11 4.80 -4.48
N ASP A 664 25.58 4.01 -3.52
CA ASP A 664 26.92 4.10 -2.96
C ASP A 664 27.98 3.66 -3.98
N GLY A 665 27.73 2.57 -4.70
CA GLY A 665 28.58 2.12 -5.79
C GLY A 665 29.95 1.55 -5.39
N GLU A 666 30.19 1.33 -4.09
CA GLU A 666 31.47 0.80 -3.58
C GLU A 666 31.58 -0.73 -3.72
N GLU A 667 30.47 -1.44 -3.48
CA GLU A 667 30.41 -2.91 -3.44
C GLU A 667 29.77 -3.51 -4.71
N VAL A 668 29.07 -2.68 -5.48
CA VAL A 668 28.53 -2.98 -6.81
C VAL A 668 28.72 -1.75 -7.70
N ASP A 669 28.63 -1.92 -9.02
CA ASP A 669 28.65 -0.78 -9.93
C ASP A 669 27.53 0.21 -9.57
N GLN A 670 27.89 1.49 -9.44
CA GLN A 670 26.94 2.56 -9.15
C GLN A 670 25.86 2.61 -10.23
N ASP A 671 24.60 2.58 -9.81
CA ASP A 671 23.44 2.61 -10.70
C ASP A 671 22.38 3.54 -10.11
N LEU A 672 22.54 4.83 -10.39
CA LEU A 672 21.64 5.85 -9.86
C LEU A 672 20.19 5.65 -10.34
N GLU A 673 19.98 5.11 -11.54
CA GLU A 673 18.63 4.82 -12.05
C GLU A 673 17.94 3.75 -11.21
N LYS A 674 18.64 2.65 -10.88
CA LYS A 674 18.11 1.63 -9.96
C LYS A 674 17.94 2.16 -8.55
N ALA A 675 18.87 2.98 -8.06
CA ALA A 675 18.75 3.61 -6.75
C ALA A 675 17.45 4.43 -6.67
N ILE A 676 17.24 5.32 -7.64
CA ILE A 676 16.04 6.14 -7.77
C ILE A 676 14.79 5.27 -7.91
N TYR A 677 14.83 4.19 -8.70
CA TYR A 677 13.70 3.28 -8.87
C TYR A 677 13.25 2.70 -7.52
N TRP A 678 14.19 2.17 -6.73
CA TRP A 678 13.87 1.58 -5.44
C TRP A 678 13.46 2.62 -4.39
N TYR A 679 14.11 3.79 -4.38
CA TYR A 679 13.67 4.89 -3.53
C TYR A 679 12.27 5.38 -3.89
N LYS A 680 11.92 5.52 -5.17
CA LYS A 680 10.55 5.86 -5.60
C LYS A 680 9.53 4.84 -5.11
N LYS A 681 9.81 3.54 -5.28
CA LYS A 681 8.93 2.46 -4.79
C LYS A 681 8.71 2.56 -3.28
N ALA A 682 9.78 2.72 -2.50
CA ALA A 682 9.68 2.85 -1.05
C ALA A 682 8.99 4.15 -0.61
N ALA A 683 9.25 5.26 -1.29
CA ALA A 683 8.69 6.56 -0.95
C ALA A 683 7.17 6.64 -1.20
N ILE A 684 6.69 6.00 -2.28
CA ILE A 684 5.26 5.83 -2.58
C ILE A 684 4.57 4.99 -1.50
N ASN A 685 5.26 3.98 -0.95
CA ASN A 685 4.79 3.17 0.16
C ASN A 685 4.99 3.83 1.54
N GLY A 686 5.19 5.15 1.59
CA GLY A 686 5.30 5.91 2.83
C GLY A 686 6.65 5.84 3.55
N SER A 687 7.73 5.34 2.92
CA SER A 687 9.04 5.30 3.59
C SER A 687 9.66 6.69 3.76
N LYS A 688 9.64 7.23 4.99
CA LYS A 688 10.31 8.49 5.32
C LYS A 688 11.79 8.55 4.92
N ILE A 689 12.49 7.41 4.98
CA ILE A 689 13.91 7.33 4.57
C ILE A 689 14.02 7.51 3.06
N ALA A 690 13.21 6.80 2.28
CA ALA A 690 13.27 6.93 0.82
C ALA A 690 12.83 8.33 0.35
N GLN A 691 11.83 8.93 1.00
CA GLN A 691 11.41 10.30 0.74
C GLN A 691 12.55 11.30 1.02
N LEU A 692 13.30 11.12 2.12
CA LEU A 692 14.51 11.90 2.40
C LEU A 692 15.55 11.75 1.28
N HIS A 693 15.85 10.53 0.83
CA HIS A 693 16.81 10.30 -0.26
C HIS A 693 16.34 10.92 -1.57
N LEU A 694 15.06 10.80 -1.94
CA LEU A 694 14.53 11.46 -3.14
C LEU A 694 14.62 12.98 -3.06
N GLY A 695 14.30 13.57 -1.90
CA GLY A 695 14.47 15.00 -1.67
C GLY A 695 15.92 15.43 -1.93
N TYR A 696 16.88 14.65 -1.42
CA TYR A 696 18.31 14.90 -1.65
C TYR A 696 18.74 14.75 -3.11
N PHE A 697 18.23 13.74 -3.82
CA PHE A 697 18.55 13.55 -5.23
C PHE A 697 18.06 14.71 -6.09
N TYR A 698 16.85 15.21 -5.83
CA TYR A 698 16.32 16.41 -6.50
C TYR A 698 17.06 17.69 -6.09
N GLU A 699 17.45 17.83 -4.82
CA GLU A 699 18.23 18.99 -4.34
C GLU A 699 19.58 19.08 -5.06
N LYS A 700 20.30 17.96 -5.13
CA LYS A 700 21.65 17.92 -5.70
C LYS A 700 21.69 17.69 -7.21
N GLY A 701 20.58 17.26 -7.83
CA GLY A 701 20.56 16.81 -9.22
C GLY A 701 21.38 15.52 -9.44
N LYS A 702 21.39 14.62 -8.45
CA LYS A 702 22.16 13.36 -8.52
C LYS A 702 21.35 12.30 -9.28
N GLY A 703 21.67 12.07 -10.56
CA GLY A 703 20.92 11.14 -11.42
C GLY A 703 19.50 11.60 -11.80
N LEU A 704 19.07 12.77 -11.32
CA LEU A 704 17.84 13.47 -11.66
C LEU A 704 18.16 14.89 -12.09
N GLN A 705 17.25 15.51 -12.84
CA GLN A 705 17.33 16.96 -13.03
C GLN A 705 17.12 17.65 -11.68
N LYS A 706 18.01 18.58 -11.34
CA LYS A 706 17.91 19.39 -10.12
C LYS A 706 16.56 20.14 -10.11
N ASP A 707 15.82 20.01 -9.02
CA ASP A 707 14.46 20.53 -8.86
C ASP A 707 14.19 20.78 -7.37
N ILE A 708 14.34 22.03 -6.93
CA ILE A 708 14.26 22.39 -5.51
C ILE A 708 12.83 22.26 -4.98
N ASP A 709 11.81 22.57 -5.79
CA ASP A 709 10.41 22.44 -5.38
C ASP A 709 10.05 20.97 -5.11
N LYS A 710 10.48 20.06 -5.99
CA LYS A 710 10.33 18.61 -5.73
C LYS A 710 11.16 18.15 -4.53
N ALA A 711 12.35 18.71 -4.31
CA ALA A 711 13.14 18.40 -3.14
C ALA A 711 12.38 18.74 -1.85
N ILE A 712 11.77 19.93 -1.80
CA ILE A 712 10.94 20.39 -0.69
C ILE A 712 9.73 19.47 -0.51
N GLU A 713 8.99 19.14 -1.58
CA GLU A 713 7.82 18.24 -1.49
C GLU A 713 8.19 16.90 -0.84
N TRP A 714 9.29 16.28 -1.27
CA TRP A 714 9.74 15.01 -0.70
C TRP A 714 10.28 15.15 0.72
N TYR A 715 10.98 16.24 1.02
CA TYR A 715 11.41 16.52 2.38
C TYR A 715 10.25 16.80 3.33
N GLU A 716 9.20 17.49 2.90
CA GLU A 716 8.01 17.77 3.71
C GLU A 716 7.27 16.47 4.07
N LYS A 717 7.02 15.59 3.08
CA LYS A 717 6.43 14.25 3.34
C LYS A 717 7.23 13.42 4.35
N SER A 718 8.56 13.50 4.29
CA SER A 718 9.45 12.83 5.24
C SER A 718 9.44 13.51 6.62
N ALA A 719 9.43 14.85 6.64
CA ALA A 719 9.46 15.68 7.84
C ALA A 719 8.17 15.61 8.67
N GLU A 720 7.02 15.43 8.01
CA GLU A 720 5.72 15.19 8.63
C GLU A 720 5.71 13.88 9.43
N GLN A 721 6.40 12.84 8.95
CA GLN A 721 6.65 11.58 9.66
C GLN A 721 7.81 11.66 10.67
N GLU A 722 8.07 12.87 11.17
CA GLU A 722 9.07 13.19 12.18
C GLU A 722 10.53 12.86 11.80
N CYS A 723 10.84 12.73 10.50
CA CYS A 723 12.22 12.53 10.03
C CYS A 723 13.07 13.78 10.30
N SER A 724 13.89 13.72 11.34
CA SER A 724 14.63 14.88 11.83
C SER A 724 15.73 15.36 10.86
N SER A 725 16.26 14.45 10.02
CA SER A 725 17.16 14.82 8.91
C SER A 725 16.44 15.62 7.82
N ALA A 726 15.22 15.22 7.44
CA ALA A 726 14.45 15.94 6.42
C ALA A 726 14.02 17.32 6.93
N GLN A 727 13.59 17.40 8.20
CA GLN A 727 13.32 18.67 8.88
C GLN A 727 14.58 19.57 8.90
N CYS A 728 15.77 19.02 9.17
CA CYS A 728 17.00 19.80 9.14
C CYS A 728 17.36 20.27 7.72
N ASN A 729 17.13 19.44 6.69
CA ASN A 729 17.38 19.80 5.29
C ASN A 729 16.41 20.89 4.81
N LEU A 730 15.13 20.83 5.19
CA LEU A 730 14.18 21.93 4.95
C LEU A 730 14.64 23.22 5.61
N GLY A 731 15.06 23.14 6.88
CA GLY A 731 15.61 24.30 7.59
C GLY A 731 16.78 24.93 6.82
N TYR A 732 17.67 24.09 6.28
CA TYR A 732 18.82 24.53 5.48
C TYR A 732 18.43 25.14 4.13
N LEU A 733 17.46 24.57 3.42
CA LEU A 733 16.98 25.14 2.16
C LEU A 733 16.37 26.53 2.36
N TYR A 734 15.50 26.68 3.37
CA TYR A 734 14.89 27.97 3.68
C TYR A 734 15.90 28.99 4.25
N GLU A 735 16.94 28.55 4.98
CA GLU A 735 18.02 29.44 5.44
C GLU A 735 18.82 30.00 4.25
N ASN A 736 19.16 29.18 3.26
CA ASN A 736 20.06 29.60 2.17
C ASN A 736 19.33 30.23 0.98
N GLY A 737 18.05 29.93 0.78
CA GLY A 737 17.30 30.42 -0.39
C GLY A 737 17.88 29.94 -1.72
N GLU A 738 18.45 28.72 -1.77
CA GLU A 738 19.02 28.20 -3.02
C GLU A 738 17.90 27.68 -3.93
N GLY A 739 17.52 28.46 -4.93
CA GLY A 739 16.44 28.10 -5.87
C GLY A 739 15.03 28.39 -5.36
N ILE A 740 14.90 28.96 -4.16
CA ILE A 740 13.66 29.48 -3.57
C ILE A 740 13.96 30.79 -2.82
N ASP A 741 12.94 31.58 -2.48
CA ASP A 741 13.14 32.74 -1.62
C ASP A 741 13.59 32.32 -0.22
N GLN A 742 14.54 33.07 0.35
CA GLN A 742 15.00 32.86 1.71
C GLN A 742 13.87 33.15 2.71
N ASP A 743 13.63 32.21 3.63
CA ASP A 743 12.60 32.31 4.66
C ASP A 743 13.18 31.87 6.02
N LEU A 744 13.69 32.85 6.78
CA LEU A 744 14.33 32.59 8.06
C LEU A 744 13.33 32.10 9.12
N GLU A 745 12.06 32.48 9.03
CA GLU A 745 11.03 32.01 9.98
C GLU A 745 10.74 30.53 9.79
N LYS A 746 10.57 30.08 8.53
CA LYS A 746 10.45 28.65 8.20
C LYS A 746 11.73 27.88 8.52
N ALA A 747 12.90 28.46 8.28
CA ALA A 747 14.17 27.85 8.66
C ALA A 747 14.22 27.55 10.17
N ILE A 748 13.90 28.54 11.01
CA ILE A 748 13.84 28.40 12.47
C ILE A 748 12.77 27.36 12.87
N TYR A 749 11.59 27.40 12.25
CA TYR A 749 10.51 26.45 12.53
C TYR A 749 10.98 25.01 12.32
N TRP A 750 11.58 24.72 11.17
CA TRP A 750 12.05 23.38 10.84
C TRP A 750 13.25 22.95 11.68
N TYR A 751 14.20 23.85 11.97
CA TYR A 751 15.29 23.54 12.89
C TYR A 751 14.82 23.26 14.32
N LYS A 752 13.80 23.98 14.82
CA LYS A 752 13.19 23.69 16.13
C LYS A 752 12.56 22.31 16.17
N ARG A 753 11.84 21.90 15.12
CA ARG A 753 11.27 20.55 15.02
C ARG A 753 12.37 19.48 14.96
N ALA A 754 13.38 19.68 14.11
CA ALA A 754 14.51 18.76 13.98
C ALA A 754 15.27 18.59 15.30
N ALA A 755 15.50 19.68 16.04
CA ALA A 755 16.15 19.67 17.35
C ALA A 755 15.30 18.96 18.41
N LYS A 756 13.98 19.21 18.45
CA LYS A 756 13.04 18.48 19.31
C LYS A 756 13.10 16.97 19.03
N ASN A 757 13.23 16.60 17.75
CA ASN A 757 13.41 15.23 17.28
C ASN A 757 14.90 14.80 17.25
N GLY A 758 15.73 15.37 18.14
CA GLY A 758 17.07 14.89 18.45
C GLY A 758 18.17 15.17 17.43
N HIS A 759 17.92 15.90 16.33
CA HIS A 759 18.89 16.15 15.27
C HIS A 759 20.05 17.04 15.74
N LYS A 760 21.27 16.49 15.77
CA LYS A 760 22.45 17.15 16.35
C LYS A 760 22.88 18.44 15.64
N ALA A 761 22.77 18.51 14.32
CA ALA A 761 23.13 19.71 13.55
C ALA A 761 22.08 20.82 13.69
N ALA A 762 20.81 20.47 13.93
CA ALA A 762 19.76 21.46 14.09
C ALA A 762 19.99 22.33 15.34
N HIS A 763 20.49 21.72 16.43
CA HIS A 763 20.94 22.49 17.59
C HIS A 763 22.08 23.46 17.27
N TYR A 764 23.03 23.08 16.42
CA TYR A 764 24.09 23.99 15.98
C TYR A 764 23.53 25.18 15.19
N TYR A 765 22.62 24.94 14.24
CA TYR A 765 21.99 26.02 13.47
C TYR A 765 21.16 26.95 14.37
N LEU A 766 20.35 26.41 15.30
CA LEU A 766 19.64 27.25 16.27
C LEU A 766 20.59 28.07 17.15
N GLY A 767 21.72 27.50 17.57
CA GLY A 767 22.77 28.23 18.28
C GLY A 767 23.27 29.44 17.49
N LYS A 768 23.52 29.26 16.18
CA LYS A 768 23.94 30.34 15.27
C LYS A 768 22.88 31.43 15.16
N PHE A 769 21.61 31.05 15.02
CA PHE A 769 20.51 32.01 14.92
C PHE A 769 20.38 32.87 16.18
N TYR A 770 20.45 32.26 17.38
CA TYR A 770 20.43 33.00 18.64
C TYR A 770 21.70 33.82 18.90
N GLN A 771 22.88 33.34 18.51
CA GLN A 771 24.14 34.08 18.73
C GLN A 771 24.19 35.37 17.91
N TYR A 772 23.74 35.31 16.66
CA TYR A 772 23.84 36.44 15.72
C TYR A 772 22.54 37.24 15.58
N GLY A 773 21.42 36.77 16.16
CA GLY A 773 20.12 37.43 16.02
C GLY A 773 19.54 37.35 14.60
N ILE A 774 19.76 36.23 13.91
CA ILE A 774 19.32 36.02 12.52
C ILE A 774 17.86 35.55 12.55
N GLY A 775 16.91 36.41 12.16
CA GLY A 775 15.48 36.08 12.16
C GLY A 775 14.86 35.78 13.54
N ILE A 776 15.63 35.92 14.62
CA ILE A 776 15.20 35.74 16.01
C ILE A 776 15.95 36.74 16.90
N GLU A 777 15.38 37.08 18.06
CA GLU A 777 16.06 37.93 19.05
C GLU A 777 17.37 37.28 19.49
N LYS A 778 18.45 38.08 19.49
CA LYS A 778 19.77 37.64 19.92
C LYS A 778 19.74 37.23 21.40
N ASP A 779 20.21 36.02 21.70
CA ASP A 779 20.25 35.45 23.06
C ASP A 779 21.47 34.53 23.19
N GLU A 780 22.58 35.06 23.72
CA GLU A 780 23.83 34.32 23.82
C GLU A 780 23.75 33.13 24.79
N ALA A 781 22.92 33.22 25.84
CA ALA A 781 22.72 32.12 26.79
C ALA A 781 21.98 30.95 26.12
N LYS A 782 20.91 31.22 25.37
CA LYS A 782 20.25 30.17 24.56
C LYS A 782 21.17 29.63 23.47
N ALA A 783 21.97 30.48 22.83
CA ALA A 783 22.94 30.04 21.84
C ALA A 783 23.92 29.01 22.42
N PHE A 784 24.50 29.32 23.58
CA PHE A 784 25.42 28.43 24.28
C PHE A 784 24.75 27.10 24.68
N GLU A 785 23.53 27.13 25.22
CA GLU A 785 22.80 25.89 25.56
C GLU A 785 22.57 25.00 24.32
N HIS A 786 22.18 25.59 23.19
CA HIS A 786 22.04 24.87 21.93
C HIS A 786 23.38 24.27 21.43
N TYR A 787 24.48 25.03 21.44
CA TYR A 787 25.80 24.52 21.08
C TYR A 787 26.27 23.40 22.00
N LYS A 788 26.01 23.51 23.31
CA LYS A 788 26.34 22.49 24.31
C LYS A 788 25.57 21.20 24.07
N VAL A 789 24.28 21.27 23.72
CA VAL A 789 23.51 20.07 23.34
C VAL A 789 24.05 19.44 22.04
N SER A 790 24.36 20.26 21.02
CA SER A 790 24.96 19.80 19.77
C SER A 790 26.32 19.12 20.00
N SER A 791 27.15 19.68 20.88
CA SER A 791 28.44 19.14 21.32
C SER A 791 28.30 17.80 22.04
N LYS A 792 27.37 17.69 23.01
CA LYS A 792 27.09 16.42 23.71
C LYS A 792 26.62 15.31 22.77
N LYS A 793 25.93 15.67 21.68
CA LYS A 793 25.51 14.74 20.61
C LYS A 793 26.59 14.49 19.56
N GLY A 794 27.81 14.98 19.76
CA GLY A 794 28.97 14.69 18.91
C GLY A 794 28.97 15.39 17.55
N TYR A 795 28.26 16.51 17.37
CA TYR A 795 28.34 17.28 16.13
C TYR A 795 29.58 18.19 16.15
N LEU A 796 30.52 18.00 15.21
CA LEU A 796 31.82 18.68 15.20
C LEU A 796 31.71 20.22 15.23
N GLY A 797 30.79 20.80 14.46
CA GLY A 797 30.54 22.24 14.48
C GLY A 797 30.00 22.72 15.84
N GLY A 798 29.21 21.88 16.52
CA GLY A 798 28.70 22.16 17.87
C GLY A 798 29.78 22.07 18.94
N ILE A 799 30.67 21.08 18.85
CA ILE A 799 31.85 20.96 19.74
C ILE A 799 32.75 22.18 19.59
N TYR A 800 33.09 22.55 18.35
CA TYR A 800 33.88 23.74 18.06
C TYR A 800 33.23 25.02 18.60
N MET A 801 31.95 25.26 18.29
CA MET A 801 31.26 26.48 18.76
C MET A 801 31.07 26.51 20.28
N CYS A 802 30.92 25.36 20.93
CA CYS A 802 30.91 25.29 22.39
C CYS A 802 32.28 25.70 22.97
N GLY A 803 33.39 25.26 22.36
CA GLY A 803 34.74 25.72 22.72
C GLY A 803 34.91 27.23 22.49
N TYR A 804 34.40 27.73 21.37
CA TYR A 804 34.41 29.16 21.04
C TYR A 804 33.63 30.02 22.03
N CYS A 805 32.49 29.52 22.53
CA CYS A 805 31.73 30.20 23.57
C CYS A 805 32.50 30.30 24.89
N TYR A 806 33.16 29.23 25.33
CA TYR A 806 34.00 29.25 26.53
C TYR A 806 35.26 30.13 26.37
N GLU A 807 35.83 30.21 25.18
CA GLU A 807 37.00 31.06 24.94
C GLU A 807 36.64 32.56 25.06
N ASN A 808 35.49 32.95 24.53
CA ASN A 808 35.09 34.35 24.37
C ASN A 808 34.04 34.81 25.39
N GLY A 809 33.52 33.92 26.23
CA GLY A 809 32.50 34.23 27.24
C GLY A 809 31.11 34.49 26.65
N ILE A 810 30.75 33.79 25.56
CA ILE A 810 29.47 33.97 24.88
C ILE A 810 28.41 33.10 25.57
N GLY A 811 27.51 33.72 26.32
CA GLY A 811 26.45 33.01 27.05
C GLY A 811 26.91 32.14 28.22
N THR A 812 28.20 32.18 28.56
CA THR A 812 28.86 31.45 29.65
C THR A 812 30.05 32.26 30.17
N ASP A 813 30.53 31.95 31.36
CA ASP A 813 31.82 32.46 31.84
C ASP A 813 32.98 31.94 30.98
N ILE A 814 34.04 32.74 30.87
CA ILE A 814 35.26 32.38 30.15
C ILE A 814 35.94 31.20 30.85
N ASP A 815 36.20 30.13 30.10
CA ASP A 815 36.90 28.93 30.56
C ASP A 815 37.86 28.42 29.46
N LYS A 816 39.09 28.92 29.50
CA LYS A 816 40.09 28.64 28.47
C LYS A 816 40.54 27.18 28.44
N GLU A 817 40.55 26.51 29.59
CA GLU A 817 40.91 25.09 29.67
C GLU A 817 39.86 24.22 28.99
N LYS A 818 38.57 24.46 29.27
CA LYS A 818 37.49 23.76 28.57
C LYS A 818 37.45 24.10 27.08
N ALA A 819 37.74 25.34 26.70
CA ALA A 819 37.81 25.73 25.29
C ALA A 819 38.87 24.93 24.53
N ILE A 820 40.10 24.84 25.07
CA ILE A 820 41.20 24.06 24.48
C ILE A 820 40.81 22.59 24.36
N TYR A 821 40.30 21.99 25.43
CA TYR A 821 39.86 20.59 25.41
C TYR A 821 38.83 20.32 24.30
N LEU A 822 37.82 21.20 24.14
CA LEU A 822 36.82 21.04 23.08
C LEU A 822 37.40 21.22 21.68
N TYR A 823 38.37 22.13 21.51
CA TYR A 823 39.07 22.28 20.24
C TYR A 823 39.93 21.07 19.90
N GLU A 824 40.64 20.48 20.87
CA GLU A 824 41.41 19.24 20.67
C GLU A 824 40.50 18.09 20.24
N VAL A 825 39.41 17.87 20.98
CA VAL A 825 38.39 16.85 20.64
C VAL A 825 37.84 17.08 19.24
N ALA A 826 37.50 18.32 18.86
CA ALA A 826 36.98 18.62 17.53
C ALA A 826 38.05 18.42 16.44
N ALA A 827 39.29 18.82 16.68
CA ALA A 827 40.42 18.72 15.75
C ALA A 827 40.84 17.27 15.49
N GLU A 828 40.92 16.44 16.53
CA GLU A 828 41.18 15.00 16.44
C GLU A 828 40.13 14.28 15.58
N ASN A 829 38.89 14.77 15.63
CA ASN A 829 37.78 14.25 14.83
C ASN A 829 37.60 15.01 13.49
N GLY A 830 38.62 15.76 13.04
CA GLY A 830 38.70 16.32 11.69
C GLY A 830 38.08 17.71 11.48
N ASN A 831 37.78 18.46 12.54
CA ASN A 831 37.30 19.84 12.41
C ASN A 831 38.46 20.80 12.06
N GLY A 832 38.47 21.32 10.83
CA GLY A 832 39.53 22.21 10.35
C GLY A 832 39.58 23.59 11.02
N ASP A 833 38.45 24.11 11.51
CA ASP A 833 38.44 25.41 12.20
C ASP A 833 39.04 25.30 13.61
N ALA A 834 38.79 24.18 14.29
CA ALA A 834 39.43 23.85 15.57
C ALA A 834 40.95 23.68 15.41
N GLN A 835 41.39 22.96 14.37
CA GLN A 835 42.82 22.80 14.04
C GLN A 835 43.51 24.16 13.87
N LYS A 836 42.95 25.02 13.01
CA LYS A 836 43.46 26.39 12.80
C LYS A 836 43.46 27.22 14.09
N ARG A 837 42.44 27.08 14.94
CA ARG A 837 42.33 27.82 16.20
C ARG A 837 43.43 27.41 17.19
N LEU A 838 43.73 26.12 17.30
CA LEU A 838 44.83 25.59 18.12
C LEU A 838 46.21 26.01 17.59
N GLU A 839 46.40 26.00 16.26
CA GLU A 839 47.63 26.49 15.60
C GLU A 839 47.85 28.00 15.85
N LEU A 840 46.79 28.81 15.80
CA LEU A 840 46.86 30.23 16.14
C LEU A 840 47.21 30.44 17.63
N GLN A 841 46.68 29.60 18.51
CA GLN A 841 46.91 29.73 19.95
C GLN A 841 48.34 29.32 20.35
N SER A 842 48.92 28.31 19.68
CA SER A 842 50.33 27.95 19.85
C SER A 842 51.27 29.03 19.30
N PHE A 843 50.89 29.72 18.22
CA PHE A 843 51.62 30.87 17.67
C PHE A 843 51.73 32.06 18.66
N TYR A 844 50.65 32.41 19.36
CA TYR A 844 50.69 33.51 20.35
C TYR A 844 51.46 33.18 21.63
N ASN A 845 51.56 31.89 21.96
CA ASN A 845 52.26 31.38 23.15
C ASN A 845 53.71 30.90 22.87
N GLY A 846 54.15 30.90 21.60
CA GLY A 846 55.48 30.43 21.16
C GLY A 846 56.62 31.46 21.28
N SER A 847 57.86 30.98 21.13
CA SER A 847 59.08 31.78 21.23
C SER A 847 59.28 32.71 20.02
N GLU A 848 60.12 33.73 20.14
CA GLU A 848 60.30 34.79 19.12
C GLU A 848 60.81 34.24 17.75
N ASN A 849 61.52 33.11 17.75
CA ASN A 849 62.00 32.44 16.54
C ASN A 849 60.88 31.69 15.77
N ASP A 850 59.92 31.10 16.46
CA ASP A 850 58.78 30.38 15.84
C ASP A 850 57.86 31.35 15.08
N ARG A 851 57.86 32.64 15.48
CA ARG A 851 57.10 33.71 14.82
C ARG A 851 57.76 34.21 13.53
N ILE A 852 59.07 34.00 13.36
CA ILE A 852 59.84 34.49 12.20
C ILE A 852 59.74 33.49 11.03
N GLU A 853 59.89 32.19 11.28
CA GLU A 853 59.79 31.15 10.23
C GLU A 853 58.41 31.13 9.55
N LEU A 854 57.32 31.33 10.29
CA LEU A 854 55.97 31.32 9.72
C LEU A 854 55.58 32.65 9.02
N ARG A 855 56.19 33.77 9.44
CA ARG A 855 56.04 35.07 8.74
C ARG A 855 56.62 35.00 7.33
N ASP A 856 57.70 34.24 7.16
CA ASP A 856 58.31 33.97 5.86
C ASP A 856 57.51 32.94 5.03
N PHE A 857 56.72 32.07 5.69
CA PHE A 857 55.80 31.13 5.03
C PHE A 857 54.47 31.77 4.55
N LEU A 858 53.91 32.73 5.30
CA LEU A 858 52.62 33.38 4.98
C LEU A 858 52.73 34.60 4.05
N ASN A 859 53.92 35.21 3.96
CA ASN A 859 54.18 36.40 3.13
C ASN A 859 53.82 36.23 1.63
N PRO A 860 54.08 35.09 0.95
CA PRO A 860 53.80 34.95 -0.47
C PRO A 860 52.29 34.98 -0.80
N ILE A 861 51.44 34.43 0.08
CA ILE A 861 49.99 34.32 -0.13
C ILE A 861 49.29 35.65 0.12
N TYR A 862 49.73 36.39 1.14
CA TYR A 862 49.14 37.69 1.49
C TYR A 862 49.41 38.76 0.41
N TYR A 863 50.63 38.80 -0.14
CA TYR A 863 50.96 39.71 -1.25
C TYR A 863 50.27 39.33 -2.57
N SER A 864 50.07 38.04 -2.85
CA SER A 864 49.39 37.61 -4.08
C SER A 864 47.88 37.89 -4.04
N ILE A 865 47.23 37.80 -2.88
CA ILE A 865 45.82 38.22 -2.72
C ILE A 865 45.66 39.74 -2.83
N ILE A 866 46.57 40.53 -2.24
CA ILE A 866 46.55 42.00 -2.37
C ILE A 866 46.82 42.43 -3.81
N LEU A 867 47.77 41.78 -4.50
CA LEU A 867 48.07 42.06 -5.90
C LEU A 867 46.86 41.72 -6.79
N LEU A 868 46.18 40.59 -6.54
CA LEU A 868 44.98 40.21 -7.27
C LEU A 868 43.84 41.23 -7.04
N TYR A 869 43.66 41.69 -5.80
CA TYR A 869 42.67 42.71 -5.46
C TYR A 869 42.96 44.07 -6.12
N ILE A 870 44.23 44.49 -6.15
CA ILE A 870 44.67 45.71 -6.84
C ILE A 870 44.45 45.59 -8.35
N ILE A 871 44.75 44.43 -8.95
CA ILE A 871 44.51 44.18 -10.38
C ILE A 871 43.01 44.26 -10.70
N ILE A 872 42.15 43.64 -9.88
CA ILE A 872 40.69 43.71 -10.04
C ILE A 872 40.21 45.17 -9.96
N LYS A 873 40.66 45.93 -8.96
CA LYS A 873 40.29 47.36 -8.82
C LYS A 873 40.83 48.23 -9.95
N PHE A 874 42.00 47.90 -10.51
CA PHE A 874 42.55 48.60 -11.66
C PHE A 874 41.76 48.31 -12.95
N PHE A 875 41.31 47.07 -13.14
CA PHE A 875 40.41 46.70 -14.25
C PHE A 875 39.03 47.35 -14.13
N GLU A 876 38.46 47.42 -12.92
CA GLU A 876 37.22 48.18 -12.66
C GLU A 876 37.38 49.67 -12.99
N LEU A 877 38.53 50.28 -12.66
CA LEU A 877 38.82 51.67 -12.99
C LEU A 877 39.00 51.90 -14.50
N ILE A 878 39.68 50.98 -15.20
CA ILE A 878 39.81 51.03 -16.67
C ILE A 878 38.44 50.91 -17.34
N LEU A 879 37.59 49.98 -16.89
CA LEU A 879 36.22 49.83 -17.39
C LEU A 879 35.38 51.08 -17.12
N TYR A 880 35.56 51.72 -15.96
CA TYR A 880 34.91 52.98 -15.62
C TYR A 880 35.35 54.14 -16.52
N VAL A 881 36.64 54.24 -16.84
CA VAL A 881 37.19 55.29 -17.71
C VAL A 881 36.86 55.04 -19.20
N LEU A 882 36.83 53.78 -19.65
CA LEU A 882 36.44 53.43 -21.03
C LEU A 882 34.95 53.65 -21.29
N ASN A 883 34.09 53.49 -20.29
CA ASN A 883 32.66 53.82 -20.39
C ASN A 883 32.36 55.33 -20.35
N TYR A 884 33.34 56.20 -20.06
CA TYR A 884 33.17 57.66 -20.05
C TYR A 884 33.61 58.34 -21.35
N ASN A 885 34.19 57.59 -22.30
CA ASN A 885 34.68 58.11 -23.59
C ASN A 885 33.99 57.46 -24.82
N ASN A 886 32.77 56.94 -24.65
CA ASN A 886 31.88 56.55 -25.76
C ASN A 886 30.55 57.30 -25.67
#